data_AF-A0A645AL07-F1
#
_entry.id   AF-A0A645AL07-F1
#
_cell.length_a   1.000
_cell.length_b   1.000
_cell.length_c   1.000
_cell.angle_alpha   90.00
_cell.angle_beta   90.00
_cell.angle_gamma   90.00
#
_symmetry.space_group_name_H-M   'P 1'
#
loop_
_entity.id
_entity.type
_entity.pdbx_description
1 polymer ?
#
loop_
_entity_poly.entity_id
_entity_poly.type
_entity_poly.pdbx_seq_one_letter_code
_entity_poly.pdbx_strand_id
1 'polypeptide(L)'
;MAGNRASNLSARGGILMANSMSLENGNGASSQLSASGSISGNTASDMSSAAKNSSAAAGLARSESKARAAANALVLHDDVKMDASSNWLIAGNTANGVHVDGGTALVNALGAYRGARIERSPVMIAANTGSDVRASGGASQVAGVGSKSNGVLIANGLYMDGSGATHLSDSPLQIVGNQVRQLNAEGGRINANAVAINAQGSIRSSTVTMAGNTASNVRSEGNEGTVLGFAAFGKGVGQSNANAVQVLASMRNASLQLVGNSAGDVSAGEGLAAANSISQGDGGSVDGVQALLAMNSASNVRANDGKTALANSVQADGSMSNSGVSVMANQGGAQASDKDALANSVRSQRNARMSSSNVTIMANQGTARNGNANSVDVGGSLEGSSVAIMANQGSAGNGGTINGVGGKSRISGSQITILGNSGRVGKGVGNSVHTDGSIAASQITILGNQAIESGGGTVNSVTGKGSIRGASIVIAGNTGHASAGGLVNSVKNSGTIAGAQISLIGNQGSTTGGGKVNSVDNQGHLSGQVLIAGNRGSATMGGTVNSLVNQGVMSGSVVIAGNQGSAAAGGVSNSVINKGVIAGSVAIVGNTSMAAAGITSGSVRNMGGAVAGAVGVAGNTAYSANAGYTLATPSVGVVNRSVTVLPAVTVVSN
;
A
#
# COMPACT_ATOMS: atom_id res chain seq x y z
N MET A 1 -18.28 34.66 15.93
CA MET A 1 -19.40 34.06 16.70
C MET A 1 -18.82 33.22 17.83
N ALA A 2 -19.12 33.52 19.09
CA ALA A 2 -18.55 32.78 20.20
C ALA A 2 -19.53 32.56 21.36
N GLY A 3 -19.38 31.43 22.07
CA GLY A 3 -20.11 31.12 23.30
C GLY A 3 -21.62 30.88 23.14
N ASN A 4 -22.10 30.66 21.91
CA ASN A 4 -23.53 30.49 21.66
C ASN A 4 -23.99 29.07 21.94
N ARG A 5 -25.25 28.94 22.36
CA ARG A 5 -25.92 27.64 22.53
C ARG A 5 -27.17 27.58 21.65
N ALA A 6 -27.26 26.53 20.85
CA ALA A 6 -28.43 26.20 20.03
C ALA A 6 -28.82 24.74 20.33
N SER A 7 -30.10 24.47 20.58
CA SER A 7 -30.57 23.13 20.93
C SER A 7 -32.00 22.90 20.43
N ASN A 8 -32.34 21.64 20.15
CA ASN A 8 -33.70 21.21 19.78
C ASN A 8 -34.23 21.93 18.52
N LEU A 9 -33.43 21.94 17.47
CA LEU A 9 -33.78 22.61 16.21
C LEU A 9 -34.28 21.59 15.19
N SER A 10 -35.34 21.92 14.46
CA SER A 10 -35.86 21.08 13.39
C SER A 10 -36.25 21.89 12.17
N ALA A 11 -35.90 21.40 10.98
CA ALA A 11 -36.35 21.95 9.71
C ALA A 11 -36.97 20.85 8.83
N ARG A 12 -38.16 21.11 8.29
CA ARG A 12 -38.83 20.25 7.32
C ARG A 12 -38.74 20.89 5.94
N GLY A 13 -37.79 20.44 5.14
CA GLY A 13 -37.65 20.83 3.74
C GLY A 13 -36.71 22.00 3.47
N GLY A 14 -35.44 21.91 3.87
CA GLY A 14 -34.46 22.93 3.50
C GLY A 14 -33.15 22.91 4.29
N ILE A 15 -32.61 24.11 4.50
CA ILE A 15 -31.35 24.36 5.18
C ILE A 15 -31.64 24.74 6.63
N LEU A 16 -30.98 24.07 7.58
CA LEU A 16 -30.94 24.38 8.99
C LEU A 16 -29.53 24.84 9.35
N MET A 17 -29.39 26.01 9.98
CA MET A 17 -28.09 26.53 10.44
C MET A 17 -28.16 26.92 11.91
N ALA A 18 -27.18 26.47 12.69
CA ALA A 18 -27.04 26.80 14.11
C ALA A 18 -25.61 27.28 14.38
N ASN A 19 -25.46 28.43 15.02
CA ASN A 19 -24.17 29.07 15.33
C ASN A 19 -23.21 29.13 14.12
N SER A 20 -23.76 29.26 12.92
CA SER A 20 -23.05 29.10 11.65
C SER A 20 -23.15 30.36 10.81
N MET A 21 -22.20 30.53 9.89
CA MET A 21 -22.19 31.61 8.90
C MET A 21 -22.28 31.01 7.50
N SER A 22 -23.13 31.58 6.64
CA SER A 22 -23.20 31.26 5.21
C SER A 22 -22.86 32.51 4.41
N LEU A 23 -22.02 32.35 3.39
CA LEU A 23 -21.82 33.35 2.34
C LEU A 23 -22.25 32.71 1.01
N GLU A 24 -23.28 33.29 0.41
CA GLU A 24 -23.93 32.79 -0.81
C GLU A 24 -24.00 33.93 -1.85
N ASN A 25 -23.93 33.58 -3.14
CA ASN A 25 -24.04 34.56 -4.22
C ASN A 25 -25.52 34.94 -4.45
N GLY A 26 -25.86 36.20 -4.20
CA GLY A 26 -27.24 36.69 -4.35
C GLY A 26 -27.66 37.03 -5.77
N ASN A 27 -26.75 37.41 -6.69
CA ASN A 27 -27.11 38.13 -7.93
C ASN A 27 -26.17 37.91 -9.14
N GLY A 28 -25.36 36.85 -9.15
CA GLY A 28 -24.53 36.49 -10.33
C GLY A 28 -23.14 37.14 -10.39
N ALA A 29 -22.76 37.95 -9.41
CA ALA A 29 -21.37 38.41 -9.22
C ALA A 29 -20.68 37.53 -8.15
N SER A 30 -19.43 37.11 -8.41
CA SER A 30 -18.66 36.32 -7.44
C SER A 30 -18.54 37.06 -6.09
N SER A 31 -18.92 36.41 -5.00
CA SER A 31 -18.77 36.99 -3.66
C SER A 31 -17.36 36.75 -3.13
N GLN A 32 -16.83 37.68 -2.34
CA GLN A 32 -15.50 37.58 -1.77
C GLN A 32 -15.56 37.71 -0.25
N LEU A 33 -14.89 36.79 0.44
CA LEU A 33 -14.61 36.88 1.85
C LEU A 33 -13.20 37.43 2.01
N SER A 34 -13.12 38.66 2.54
CA SER A 34 -11.87 39.41 2.78
C SER A 34 -11.72 39.81 4.24
N ALA A 35 -12.25 39.00 5.16
CA ALA A 35 -12.25 39.28 6.58
C ALA A 35 -11.87 38.03 7.37
N SER A 36 -11.09 38.25 8.43
CA SER A 36 -10.79 37.22 9.42
C SER A 36 -12.00 36.97 10.31
N GLY A 37 -12.20 35.72 10.72
CA GLY A 37 -13.38 35.32 11.46
C GLY A 37 -13.13 34.15 12.40
N SER A 38 -13.99 34.02 13.40
CA SER A 38 -13.96 32.89 14.32
C SER A 38 -15.35 32.36 14.65
N ILE A 39 -15.46 31.04 14.74
CA ILE A 39 -16.59 30.30 15.31
C ILE A 39 -16.00 29.51 16.48
N SER A 40 -16.18 30.01 17.71
CA SER A 40 -15.46 29.47 18.87
C SER A 40 -16.33 29.20 20.10
N GLY A 41 -16.10 28.06 20.77
CA GLY A 41 -16.75 27.76 22.05
C GLY A 41 -18.28 27.64 21.96
N ASN A 42 -18.83 27.35 20.78
CA ASN A 42 -20.27 27.23 20.59
C ASN A 42 -20.73 25.78 20.84
N THR A 43 -21.98 25.63 21.28
CA THR A 43 -22.64 24.32 21.44
C THR A 43 -23.88 24.26 20.56
N ALA A 44 -23.97 23.24 19.72
CA ALA A 44 -25.15 22.92 18.93
C ALA A 44 -25.59 21.48 19.25
N SER A 45 -26.84 21.28 19.69
CA SER A 45 -27.35 19.95 20.02
C SER A 45 -28.72 19.68 19.42
N ASP A 46 -29.01 18.39 19.20
CA ASP A 46 -30.35 17.88 18.89
C ASP A 46 -30.97 18.61 17.69
N MET A 47 -30.24 18.57 16.57
CA MET A 47 -30.62 19.21 15.32
C MET A 47 -31.14 18.17 14.33
N SER A 48 -32.26 18.47 13.67
CA SER A 48 -32.83 17.61 12.63
C SER A 48 -33.19 18.39 11.38
N SER A 49 -32.78 17.91 10.21
CA SER A 49 -33.22 18.47 8.92
C SER A 49 -33.62 17.35 7.97
N ALA A 50 -34.77 17.48 7.33
CA ALA A 50 -35.28 16.49 6.39
C ALA A 50 -35.63 17.12 5.04
N ALA A 51 -35.35 16.41 3.94
CA ALA A 51 -35.79 16.78 2.61
C ALA A 51 -37.33 16.70 2.50
N LYS A 52 -37.95 17.48 1.59
CA LYS A 52 -39.39 17.31 1.30
C LYS A 52 -39.61 16.06 0.45
N ASN A 53 -40.41 15.12 0.94
CA ASN A 53 -40.94 14.01 0.14
C ASN A 53 -42.18 14.49 -0.62
N SER A 54 -42.08 14.74 -1.92
CA SER A 54 -43.25 14.97 -2.77
C SER A 54 -43.66 13.65 -3.44
N SER A 55 -44.66 12.96 -2.90
CA SER A 55 -45.38 11.91 -3.63
C SER A 55 -46.33 12.56 -4.62
N ALA A 56 -45.91 12.69 -5.88
CA ALA A 56 -46.76 13.23 -6.93
C ALA A 56 -47.77 12.16 -7.39
N ALA A 57 -48.98 12.18 -6.85
CA ALA A 57 -50.15 11.74 -7.59
C ALA A 57 -50.53 12.89 -8.54
N ALA A 58 -50.45 12.65 -9.85
CA ALA A 58 -50.71 13.61 -10.94
C ALA A 58 -49.58 14.62 -11.28
N GLY A 59 -48.58 14.14 -12.03
CA GLY A 59 -48.11 14.80 -13.26
C GLY A 59 -47.30 16.10 -13.23
N LEU A 60 -47.20 16.87 -12.13
CA LEU A 60 -46.52 18.16 -12.15
C LEU A 60 -45.67 18.41 -10.87
N ALA A 61 -44.44 18.91 -11.10
CA ALA A 61 -43.38 19.31 -10.16
C ALA A 61 -42.40 18.22 -9.65
N ARG A 62 -41.21 18.18 -10.27
CA ARG A 62 -39.97 17.65 -9.66
C ARG A 62 -39.36 18.76 -8.78
N SER A 63 -39.34 18.58 -7.46
CA SER A 63 -38.53 19.39 -6.56
C SER A 63 -37.57 18.47 -5.82
N GLU A 64 -36.32 18.37 -6.28
CA GLU A 64 -35.25 17.75 -5.48
C GLU A 64 -34.86 18.73 -4.36
N SER A 65 -35.56 18.67 -3.23
CA SER A 65 -35.14 19.40 -2.03
C SER A 65 -33.98 18.64 -1.38
N LYS A 66 -32.77 19.21 -1.39
CA LYS A 66 -31.63 18.66 -0.61
C LYS A 66 -31.63 19.26 0.79
N ALA A 67 -31.67 18.42 1.82
CA ALA A 67 -31.57 18.88 3.20
C ALA A 67 -30.12 19.24 3.55
N ARG A 68 -29.92 20.30 4.34
CA ARG A 68 -28.60 20.64 4.90
C ARG A 68 -28.75 21.02 6.36
N ALA A 69 -27.94 20.45 7.26
CA ALA A 69 -27.78 20.96 8.62
C ALA A 69 -26.33 21.41 8.81
N ALA A 70 -26.15 22.69 9.15
CA ALA A 70 -24.86 23.28 9.45
C ALA A 70 -24.82 23.69 10.93
N ALA A 71 -23.90 23.10 11.69
CA ALA A 71 -23.75 23.34 13.14
C ALA A 71 -22.33 23.85 13.42
N ASN A 72 -22.20 25.06 13.98
CA ASN A 72 -20.92 25.72 14.23
C ASN A 72 -20.01 25.76 12.97
N ALA A 73 -20.58 26.01 11.81
CA ALA A 73 -19.90 25.85 10.52
C ALA A 73 -19.77 27.16 9.74
N LEU A 74 -18.74 27.24 8.90
CA LEU A 74 -18.62 28.25 7.85
C LEU A 74 -18.99 27.60 6.51
N VAL A 75 -19.96 28.19 5.81
CA VAL A 75 -20.41 27.73 4.49
C VAL A 75 -20.07 28.80 3.45
N LEU A 76 -19.30 28.43 2.45
CA LEU A 76 -19.00 29.22 1.25
C LEU A 76 -19.71 28.54 0.07
N HIS A 77 -20.45 29.30 -0.74
CA HIS A 77 -21.26 28.74 -1.82
C HIS A 77 -21.24 29.64 -3.06
N ASP A 78 -21.41 29.07 -4.25
CA ASP A 78 -21.51 29.77 -5.55
C ASP A 78 -20.33 30.70 -5.86
N ASP A 79 -19.18 30.12 -6.21
CA ASP A 79 -17.96 30.81 -6.62
C ASP A 79 -17.40 31.81 -5.60
N VAL A 80 -17.76 31.67 -4.32
CA VAL A 80 -17.19 32.48 -3.23
C VAL A 80 -15.68 32.29 -3.17
N LYS A 81 -14.95 33.40 -3.18
CA LYS A 81 -13.50 33.43 -2.99
C LYS A 81 -13.15 33.89 -1.58
N MET A 82 -12.43 33.05 -0.85
CA MET A 82 -11.75 33.43 0.38
C MET A 82 -10.31 33.81 0.06
N ASP A 83 -9.88 34.99 0.50
CA ASP A 83 -8.58 35.58 0.11
C ASP A 83 -7.57 35.72 1.26
N ALA A 84 -6.43 36.34 0.98
CA ALA A 84 -5.33 36.50 1.93
C ALA A 84 -5.66 37.31 3.20
N SER A 85 -6.74 38.09 3.21
CA SER A 85 -7.16 38.86 4.40
C SER A 85 -8.02 38.04 5.37
N SER A 86 -8.28 36.78 5.03
CA SER A 86 -9.25 35.92 5.71
C SER A 86 -8.58 34.82 6.51
N ASN A 87 -8.19 35.12 7.76
CA ASN A 87 -7.77 34.09 8.71
C ASN A 87 -9.00 33.54 9.42
N TRP A 88 -9.25 32.24 9.33
CA TRP A 88 -10.44 31.62 9.92
C TRP A 88 -10.13 30.56 10.96
N LEU A 89 -10.80 30.69 12.11
CA LEU A 89 -10.71 29.77 13.24
C LEU A 89 -12.06 29.14 13.55
N ILE A 90 -12.14 27.81 13.54
CA ILE A 90 -13.29 27.05 14.04
C ILE A 90 -12.79 26.20 15.20
N ALA A 91 -13.02 26.64 16.45
CA ALA A 91 -12.35 26.02 17.59
C ALA A 91 -13.19 25.85 18.86
N GLY A 92 -12.90 24.78 19.62
CA GLY A 92 -13.55 24.54 20.91
C GLY A 92 -15.07 24.36 20.84
N ASN A 93 -15.62 24.05 19.66
CA ASN A 93 -17.06 23.89 19.49
C ASN A 93 -17.49 22.45 19.78
N THR A 94 -18.73 22.30 20.25
CA THR A 94 -19.37 21.01 20.47
C THR A 94 -20.61 20.89 19.57
N ALA A 95 -20.71 19.80 18.82
CA ALA A 95 -21.89 19.43 18.06
C ALA A 95 -22.31 18.01 18.43
N ASN A 96 -23.54 17.83 18.92
CA ASN A 96 -24.04 16.54 19.38
C ASN A 96 -25.47 16.25 18.89
N GLY A 97 -25.74 15.04 18.38
CA GLY A 97 -27.10 14.68 17.97
C GLY A 97 -27.58 15.48 16.76
N VAL A 98 -26.81 15.48 15.68
CA VAL A 98 -27.17 16.17 14.43
C VAL A 98 -27.58 15.13 13.40
N HIS A 99 -28.85 15.19 12.96
CA HIS A 99 -29.44 14.21 12.06
C HIS A 99 -29.95 14.89 10.79
N VAL A 100 -29.55 14.37 9.62
CA VAL A 100 -30.00 14.87 8.33
C VAL A 100 -30.54 13.74 7.47
N ASP A 101 -31.80 13.88 7.05
CA ASP A 101 -32.42 12.96 6.10
C ASP A 101 -32.49 13.57 4.71
N GLY A 102 -31.81 12.95 3.74
CA GLY A 102 -31.81 13.38 2.35
C GLY A 102 -30.82 14.50 2.01
N GLY A 103 -29.67 14.55 2.67
CA GLY A 103 -28.62 15.50 2.28
C GLY A 103 -27.38 15.54 3.18
N THR A 104 -26.96 16.75 3.58
CA THR A 104 -25.63 17.00 4.17
C THR A 104 -25.67 17.48 5.61
N ALA A 105 -24.93 16.81 6.50
CA ALA A 105 -24.60 17.30 7.84
C ALA A 105 -23.17 17.88 7.84
N LEU A 106 -23.02 19.14 8.23
CA LEU A 106 -21.75 19.85 8.34
C LEU A 106 -21.60 20.36 9.78
N VAL A 107 -20.71 19.75 10.56
CA VAL A 107 -20.53 20.09 11.98
C VAL A 107 -19.11 20.54 12.29
N ASN A 108 -18.96 21.69 12.95
CA ASN A 108 -17.69 22.32 13.31
C ASN A 108 -16.69 22.38 12.12
N ALA A 109 -17.21 22.69 10.95
CA ALA A 109 -16.50 22.45 9.69
C ALA A 109 -16.60 23.65 8.75
N LEU A 110 -15.69 23.68 7.77
CA LEU A 110 -15.75 24.61 6.64
C LEU A 110 -16.23 23.84 5.41
N GLY A 111 -17.38 24.23 4.87
CA GLY A 111 -17.91 23.70 3.62
C GLY A 111 -17.77 24.73 2.50
N ALA A 112 -17.09 24.39 1.41
CA ALA A 112 -16.95 25.21 0.22
C ALA A 112 -17.57 24.50 -0.99
N TYR A 113 -18.63 25.10 -1.55
CA TYR A 113 -19.45 24.45 -2.57
C TYR A 113 -19.44 25.22 -3.89
N ARG A 114 -19.70 24.50 -4.99
CA ARG A 114 -20.00 25.06 -6.32
C ARG A 114 -18.99 26.13 -6.77
N GLY A 115 -17.73 25.72 -6.96
CA GLY A 115 -16.68 26.60 -7.50
C GLY A 115 -16.03 27.53 -6.48
N ALA A 116 -16.40 27.46 -5.20
CA ALA A 116 -15.75 28.20 -4.12
C ALA A 116 -14.24 27.87 -4.01
N ARG A 117 -13.44 28.88 -3.66
CA ARG A 117 -11.96 28.82 -3.66
C ARG A 117 -11.40 29.41 -2.37
N ILE A 118 -10.34 28.80 -1.87
CA ILE A 118 -9.58 29.28 -0.72
C ILE A 118 -8.17 29.55 -1.19
N GLU A 119 -7.81 30.83 -1.26
CA GLU A 119 -6.56 31.29 -1.87
C GLU A 119 -5.78 32.19 -0.90
N ARG A 120 -4.59 31.74 -0.51
CA ARG A 120 -3.71 32.44 0.44
C ARG A 120 -4.34 32.67 1.82
N SER A 121 -5.31 31.83 2.22
CA SER A 121 -6.10 32.03 3.43
C SER A 121 -5.82 30.95 4.48
N PRO A 122 -5.24 31.29 5.64
CA PRO A 122 -5.10 30.38 6.75
C PRO A 122 -6.45 29.91 7.31
N VAL A 123 -6.58 28.59 7.50
CA VAL A 123 -7.75 27.97 8.15
C VAL A 123 -7.28 27.04 9.27
N MET A 124 -7.83 27.23 10.46
CA MET A 124 -7.58 26.38 11.63
C MET A 124 -8.89 25.82 12.17
N ILE A 125 -8.96 24.49 12.28
CA ILE A 125 -10.06 23.75 12.88
C ILE A 125 -9.50 22.97 14.06
N ALA A 126 -9.80 23.39 15.30
CA ALA A 126 -9.07 22.87 16.46
C ALA A 126 -9.93 22.59 17.70
N ALA A 127 -9.59 21.53 18.43
CA ALA A 127 -10.21 21.18 19.71
C ALA A 127 -11.75 21.12 19.66
N ASN A 128 -12.33 20.76 18.53
CA ASN A 128 -13.77 20.60 18.40
C ASN A 128 -14.19 19.16 18.72
N THR A 129 -15.42 19.01 19.19
CA THR A 129 -16.05 17.72 19.49
C THR A 129 -17.30 17.54 18.64
N GLY A 130 -17.35 16.44 17.88
CA GLY A 130 -18.52 16.00 17.13
C GLY A 130 -18.98 14.62 17.59
N SER A 131 -20.23 14.46 17.98
CA SER A 131 -20.75 13.16 18.42
C SER A 131 -22.18 12.87 17.96
N ASP A 132 -22.47 11.60 17.70
CA ASP A 132 -23.79 11.12 17.27
C ASP A 132 -24.35 11.97 16.11
N VAL A 133 -23.62 11.98 15.00
CA VAL A 133 -24.05 12.68 13.79
C VAL A 133 -24.41 11.66 12.73
N ARG A 134 -25.54 11.89 12.06
CA ARG A 134 -26.11 10.96 11.10
C ARG A 134 -26.55 11.70 9.83
N ALA A 135 -26.24 11.11 8.69
CA ALA A 135 -26.71 11.59 7.39
C ALA A 135 -27.24 10.43 6.54
N SER A 136 -28.51 10.46 6.17
CA SER A 136 -29.11 9.46 5.30
C SER A 136 -29.30 9.99 3.87
N GLY A 137 -29.23 9.09 2.90
CA GLY A 137 -29.59 9.36 1.52
C GLY A 137 -31.09 9.60 1.33
N GLY A 138 -31.47 10.52 0.44
CA GLY A 138 -32.87 10.84 0.17
C GLY A 138 -33.47 9.89 -0.86
N ALA A 139 -34.74 9.51 -0.72
CA ALA A 139 -35.43 8.67 -1.69
C ALA A 139 -36.58 9.44 -2.36
N SER A 140 -36.58 9.51 -3.70
CA SER A 140 -37.72 9.96 -4.48
C SER A 140 -38.26 8.78 -5.28
N GLN A 141 -39.50 8.37 -5.04
CA GLN A 141 -40.15 7.26 -5.75
C GLN A 141 -41.40 7.76 -6.49
N VAL A 142 -41.50 7.46 -7.78
CA VAL A 142 -42.71 7.70 -8.60
C VAL A 142 -43.05 6.39 -9.33
N ALA A 143 -44.25 5.85 -9.08
CA ALA A 143 -44.77 4.66 -9.77
C ALA A 143 -43.82 3.44 -9.78
N GLY A 144 -43.14 3.18 -8.66
CA GLY A 144 -42.23 2.03 -8.50
C GLY A 144 -40.81 2.24 -9.04
N VAL A 145 -40.53 3.39 -9.67
CA VAL A 145 -39.19 3.79 -10.13
C VAL A 145 -38.72 4.98 -9.30
N GLY A 146 -37.53 4.92 -8.71
CA GLY A 146 -37.03 5.99 -7.84
C GLY A 146 -35.54 6.26 -7.93
N SER A 147 -35.13 7.48 -7.59
CA SER A 147 -33.73 7.88 -7.41
C SER A 147 -33.40 7.99 -5.92
N LYS A 148 -32.26 7.43 -5.50
CA LYS A 148 -31.70 7.63 -4.16
C LYS A 148 -30.50 8.58 -4.25
N SER A 149 -30.47 9.61 -3.41
CA SER A 149 -29.30 10.48 -3.23
C SER A 149 -28.44 9.94 -2.07
N ASN A 150 -27.17 10.33 -2.03
CA ASN A 150 -26.24 9.89 -1.00
C ASN A 150 -26.22 10.87 0.18
N GLY A 151 -26.16 10.38 1.42
CA GLY A 151 -25.91 11.21 2.61
C GLY A 151 -24.46 11.71 2.63
N VAL A 152 -24.22 12.95 3.07
CA VAL A 152 -22.85 13.47 3.26
C VAL A 152 -22.70 13.98 4.68
N LEU A 153 -21.70 13.51 5.40
CA LEU A 153 -21.45 13.89 6.79
C LEU A 153 -20.01 14.37 6.93
N ILE A 154 -19.84 15.62 7.34
CA ILE A 154 -18.54 16.23 7.60
C ILE A 154 -18.51 16.69 9.05
N ALA A 155 -17.50 16.26 9.80
CA ALA A 155 -17.27 16.67 11.17
C ALA A 155 -15.83 17.15 11.36
N ASN A 156 -15.66 18.34 11.95
CA ASN A 156 -14.36 18.93 12.31
C ASN A 156 -13.36 19.00 11.13
N GLY A 157 -13.81 19.38 9.94
CA GLY A 157 -13.00 19.25 8.73
C GLY A 157 -13.27 20.30 7.66
N LEU A 158 -12.52 20.19 6.56
CA LEU A 158 -12.71 20.96 5.34
C LEU A 158 -13.38 20.06 4.30
N TYR A 159 -14.51 20.49 3.75
CA TYR A 159 -15.18 19.84 2.64
C TYR A 159 -15.31 20.80 1.47
N MET A 160 -14.78 20.41 0.31
CA MET A 160 -14.89 21.16 -0.95
C MET A 160 -15.54 20.27 -2.01
N ASP A 161 -16.58 20.76 -2.68
CA ASP A 161 -17.32 20.00 -3.69
C ASP A 161 -18.02 20.90 -4.71
N GLY A 162 -18.03 20.52 -5.99
CA GLY A 162 -18.71 21.27 -7.03
C GLY A 162 -18.25 20.94 -8.45
N SER A 163 -19.08 21.27 -9.44
CA SER A 163 -18.81 21.08 -10.87
C SER A 163 -17.75 22.03 -11.46
N GLY A 164 -17.20 22.94 -10.65
CA GLY A 164 -16.20 23.92 -11.04
C GLY A 164 -14.85 23.70 -10.34
N ALA A 165 -13.89 24.56 -10.70
CA ALA A 165 -12.54 24.65 -10.19
C ALA A 165 -12.50 24.99 -8.68
N THR A 166 -12.70 23.99 -7.82
CA THR A 166 -12.63 24.11 -6.35
C THR A 166 -11.20 23.86 -5.88
N HIS A 167 -10.51 24.89 -5.39
CA HIS A 167 -9.08 24.78 -5.07
C HIS A 167 -8.73 25.33 -3.70
N LEU A 168 -7.84 24.61 -3.01
CA LEU A 168 -7.06 25.12 -1.89
C LEU A 168 -5.69 25.48 -2.43
N SER A 169 -5.38 26.77 -2.53
CA SER A 169 -4.11 27.24 -3.07
C SER A 169 -3.37 28.18 -2.13
N ASP A 170 -2.05 27.98 -2.02
CA ASP A 170 -1.13 28.83 -1.25
C ASP A 170 -1.59 29.06 0.20
N SER A 171 -2.30 28.10 0.78
CA SER A 171 -3.03 28.25 2.05
C SER A 171 -2.55 27.23 3.07
N PRO A 172 -2.26 27.64 4.32
CA PRO A 172 -2.06 26.71 5.42
C PRO A 172 -3.42 26.28 6.01
N LEU A 173 -3.62 24.97 6.12
CA LEU A 173 -4.78 24.35 6.76
C LEU A 173 -4.32 23.48 7.93
N GLN A 174 -4.87 23.73 9.11
CA GLN A 174 -4.59 22.97 10.32
C GLN A 174 -5.88 22.34 10.87
N ILE A 175 -5.85 21.02 11.11
CA ILE A 175 -6.90 20.27 11.79
C ILE A 175 -6.26 19.58 12.99
N VAL A 176 -6.45 20.12 14.21
CA VAL A 176 -5.63 19.74 15.37
C VAL A 176 -6.47 19.44 16.62
N GLY A 177 -6.18 18.32 17.28
CA GLY A 177 -6.77 17.99 18.58
C GLY A 177 -8.28 17.80 18.57
N ASN A 178 -8.88 17.54 17.41
CA ASN A 178 -10.33 17.36 17.29
C ASN A 178 -10.74 15.93 17.67
N GLN A 179 -11.97 15.79 18.16
CA GLN A 179 -12.53 14.52 18.60
C GLN A 179 -13.86 14.24 17.89
N VAL A 180 -13.98 13.03 17.34
CA VAL A 180 -15.19 12.54 16.69
C VAL A 180 -15.54 11.15 17.20
N ARG A 181 -16.83 10.93 17.49
CA ARG A 181 -17.35 9.62 17.88
C ARG A 181 -18.74 9.37 17.31
N GLN A 182 -19.02 8.15 16.88
CA GLN A 182 -20.35 7.72 16.43
C GLN A 182 -20.86 8.53 15.25
N LEU A 183 -20.21 8.37 14.10
CA LEU A 183 -20.68 8.92 12.83
C LEU A 183 -21.27 7.82 11.98
N ASN A 184 -22.48 8.05 11.47
CA ASN A 184 -23.14 7.10 10.59
C ASN A 184 -23.67 7.78 9.33
N ALA A 185 -23.42 7.20 8.17
CA ALA A 185 -24.05 7.62 6.93
C ALA A 185 -24.61 6.41 6.17
N GLU A 186 -25.87 6.54 5.75
CA GLU A 186 -26.52 5.53 4.92
C GLU A 186 -26.46 5.94 3.44
N GLY A 187 -25.85 5.09 2.61
CA GLY A 187 -25.56 5.31 1.20
C GLY A 187 -24.55 6.44 0.94
N GLY A 188 -23.72 6.80 1.93
CA GLY A 188 -23.12 8.13 2.00
C GLY A 188 -21.59 8.24 2.20
N ARG A 189 -21.10 9.48 2.21
CA ARG A 189 -19.70 9.81 2.50
C ARG A 189 -19.58 10.41 3.91
N ILE A 190 -18.56 9.96 4.65
CA ILE A 190 -18.22 10.52 5.96
C ILE A 190 -16.79 11.04 5.95
N ASN A 191 -16.60 12.24 6.47
CA ASN A 191 -15.29 12.86 6.69
C ASN A 191 -15.20 13.34 8.15
N ALA A 192 -14.53 12.56 8.99
CA ALA A 192 -14.26 12.84 10.40
C ALA A 192 -12.85 13.41 10.56
N ASN A 193 -12.74 14.62 11.11
CA ASN A 193 -11.46 15.34 11.26
C ASN A 193 -10.66 15.33 9.95
N ALA A 194 -11.29 15.58 8.81
CA ALA A 194 -10.72 15.25 7.51
C ALA A 194 -10.75 16.41 6.53
N VAL A 195 -9.91 16.31 5.50
CA VAL A 195 -9.93 17.20 4.33
C VAL A 195 -10.46 16.40 3.16
N ALA A 196 -11.54 16.85 2.54
CA ALA A 196 -12.12 16.21 1.38
C ALA A 196 -12.37 17.23 0.28
N ILE A 197 -11.59 17.12 -0.81
CA ILE A 197 -11.68 17.96 -1.99
C ILE A 197 -12.13 17.08 -3.16
N ASN A 198 -13.35 17.30 -3.61
CA ASN A 198 -14.07 16.42 -4.52
C ASN A 198 -14.09 16.97 -5.96
N ALA A 199 -14.71 16.21 -6.87
CA ALA A 199 -14.83 16.52 -8.28
C ALA A 199 -13.48 16.88 -8.93
N GLN A 200 -13.39 18.03 -9.60
CA GLN A 200 -12.17 18.54 -10.24
C GLN A 200 -11.24 19.29 -9.26
N GLY A 201 -11.52 19.23 -7.96
CA GLY A 201 -10.82 20.05 -6.98
C GLY A 201 -9.38 19.61 -6.71
N SER A 202 -8.54 20.57 -6.34
CA SER A 202 -7.10 20.33 -6.15
C SER A 202 -6.50 21.07 -4.95
N ILE A 203 -5.35 20.56 -4.50
CA ILE A 203 -4.45 21.24 -3.55
C ILE A 203 -3.22 21.71 -4.30
N ARG A 204 -2.88 23.00 -4.17
CA ARG A 204 -1.70 23.58 -4.82
C ARG A 204 -0.89 24.42 -3.83
N SER A 205 0.42 24.21 -3.78
CA SER A 205 1.35 25.07 -3.01
C SER A 205 0.93 25.30 -1.56
N SER A 206 0.20 24.34 -0.97
CA SER A 206 -0.48 24.48 0.31
C SER A 206 0.07 23.50 1.32
N THR A 207 -0.06 23.83 2.60
CA THR A 207 0.33 22.96 3.70
C THR A 207 -0.91 22.49 4.45
N VAL A 208 -1.08 21.19 4.60
CA VAL A 208 -2.15 20.58 5.39
C VAL A 208 -1.51 19.84 6.55
N THR A 209 -1.84 20.24 7.78
CA THR A 209 -1.38 19.58 9.01
C THR A 209 -2.56 19.01 9.78
N MET A 210 -2.49 17.72 10.08
CA MET A 210 -3.49 16.98 10.85
C MET A 210 -2.78 16.32 12.04
N ALA A 211 -3.00 16.85 13.24
CA ALA A 211 -2.23 16.44 14.41
C ALA A 211 -3.10 16.14 15.63
N GLY A 212 -2.82 15.02 16.31
CA GLY A 212 -3.47 14.69 17.59
C GLY A 212 -4.99 14.50 17.51
N ASN A 213 -5.55 14.24 16.33
CA ASN A 213 -6.99 14.05 16.19
C ASN A 213 -7.39 12.62 16.57
N THR A 214 -8.60 12.48 17.12
CA THR A 214 -9.18 11.19 17.49
C THR A 214 -10.52 11.00 16.78
N ALA A 215 -10.68 9.88 16.09
CA ALA A 215 -11.93 9.50 15.41
C ALA A 215 -12.30 8.05 15.74
N SER A 216 -13.53 7.79 16.16
CA SER A 216 -13.99 6.43 16.49
C SER A 216 -15.41 6.15 16.03
N ASN A 217 -15.69 4.89 15.68
CA ASN A 217 -17.01 4.43 15.23
C ASN A 217 -17.52 5.26 14.04
N VAL A 218 -16.77 5.24 12.95
CA VAL A 218 -17.08 5.95 11.71
C VAL A 218 -17.53 4.93 10.67
N ARG A 219 -18.84 4.92 10.38
CA ARG A 219 -19.45 3.85 9.59
C ARG A 219 -20.29 4.41 8.46
N SER A 220 -19.91 4.06 7.23
CA SER A 220 -20.73 4.28 6.04
C SER A 220 -21.23 2.95 5.51
N GLU A 221 -22.54 2.83 5.37
CA GLU A 221 -23.20 1.65 4.79
C GLU A 221 -23.62 2.00 3.36
N GLY A 222 -23.34 1.14 2.38
CA GLY A 222 -23.98 1.26 1.07
C GLY A 222 -25.13 0.26 1.00
N ASN A 223 -26.30 0.71 0.55
CA ASN A 223 -27.46 -0.15 0.34
C ASN A 223 -27.74 -0.26 -1.17
N GLU A 224 -27.59 -1.45 -1.74
CA GLU A 224 -28.23 -1.83 -3.00
C GLU A 224 -29.66 -2.30 -2.69
N GLY A 225 -30.68 -1.59 -3.16
CA GLY A 225 -32.07 -2.04 -3.02
C GLY A 225 -32.48 -2.94 -4.19
N THR A 226 -33.07 -4.10 -3.89
CA THR A 226 -33.67 -5.01 -4.88
C THR A 226 -35.19 -4.82 -4.91
N VAL A 227 -35.78 -4.68 -6.10
CA VAL A 227 -37.26 -4.68 -6.27
C VAL A 227 -37.60 -5.80 -7.24
N LEU A 228 -38.52 -6.70 -6.83
CA LEU A 228 -39.01 -7.81 -7.66
C LEU A 228 -37.90 -8.70 -8.26
N GLY A 229 -36.81 -8.93 -7.52
CA GLY A 229 -35.69 -9.79 -7.95
C GLY A 229 -34.68 -9.14 -8.89
N PHE A 230 -34.86 -7.86 -9.25
CA PHE A 230 -33.91 -7.09 -10.06
C PHE A 230 -33.24 -6.00 -9.20
N ALA A 231 -31.95 -5.74 -9.46
CA ALA A 231 -31.27 -4.57 -8.90
C ALA A 231 -31.99 -3.31 -9.41
N ALA A 232 -32.76 -2.67 -8.55
CA ALA A 232 -33.66 -1.59 -8.94
C ALA A 232 -33.02 -0.20 -8.79
N PHE A 233 -31.89 -0.12 -8.06
CA PHE A 233 -31.23 1.14 -7.71
C PHE A 233 -29.70 1.04 -7.91
N GLY A 234 -29.07 2.13 -8.34
CA GLY A 234 -27.63 2.19 -8.58
C GLY A 234 -26.80 1.99 -7.30
N LYS A 235 -25.52 1.61 -7.47
CA LYS A 235 -24.58 1.38 -6.37
C LYS A 235 -24.43 2.63 -5.50
N GLY A 236 -24.74 2.51 -4.21
CA GLY A 236 -24.50 3.58 -3.23
C GLY A 236 -22.99 3.81 -3.04
N VAL A 237 -22.60 5.04 -2.68
CA VAL A 237 -21.19 5.36 -2.39
C VAL A 237 -20.94 5.16 -0.90
N GLY A 238 -20.24 4.09 -0.51
CA GLY A 238 -19.87 3.84 0.89
C GLY A 238 -18.45 4.31 1.20
N GLN A 239 -18.25 5.53 1.70
CA GLN A 239 -16.90 6.08 1.98
C GLN A 239 -16.80 6.60 3.42
N SER A 240 -15.75 6.19 4.12
CA SER A 240 -15.48 6.57 5.51
C SER A 240 -14.04 7.04 5.67
N ASN A 241 -13.87 8.34 5.88
CA ASN A 241 -12.59 8.99 6.08
C ASN A 241 -12.47 9.45 7.54
N ALA A 242 -11.48 8.93 8.25
CA ALA A 242 -11.18 9.28 9.64
C ALA A 242 -9.75 9.80 9.74
N ASN A 243 -9.58 11.06 10.12
CA ASN A 243 -8.30 11.77 10.14
C ASN A 243 -7.55 11.64 8.80
N ALA A 244 -8.26 11.81 7.68
CA ALA A 244 -7.70 11.56 6.35
C ALA A 244 -7.73 12.79 5.44
N VAL A 245 -6.87 12.77 4.41
CA VAL A 245 -6.88 13.74 3.31
C VAL A 245 -7.30 13.01 2.04
N GLN A 246 -8.40 13.45 1.43
CA GLN A 246 -8.88 12.96 0.15
C GLN A 246 -8.91 14.09 -0.88
N VAL A 247 -8.26 13.88 -2.01
CA VAL A 247 -8.28 14.82 -3.15
C VAL A 247 -8.57 14.04 -4.43
N LEU A 248 -9.69 14.34 -5.10
CA LEU A 248 -10.09 13.55 -6.27
C LEU A 248 -9.29 13.89 -7.53
N ALA A 249 -8.94 15.16 -7.78
CA ALA A 249 -8.16 15.54 -8.96
C ALA A 249 -6.66 15.60 -8.66
N SER A 250 -6.08 16.78 -8.39
CA SER A 250 -4.61 16.92 -8.32
C SER A 250 -4.09 17.43 -6.98
N MET A 251 -2.89 17.00 -6.64
CA MET A 251 -2.08 17.56 -5.55
C MET A 251 -0.75 18.00 -6.13
N ARG A 252 -0.41 19.28 -5.98
CA ARG A 252 0.79 19.86 -6.59
C ARG A 252 1.57 20.74 -5.62
N ASN A 253 2.87 20.47 -5.49
CA ASN A 253 3.78 21.25 -4.64
C ASN A 253 3.25 21.43 -3.20
N ALA A 254 2.57 20.40 -2.68
CA ALA A 254 1.88 20.47 -1.40
C ALA A 254 2.68 19.74 -0.31
N SER A 255 2.53 20.21 0.93
CA SER A 255 3.05 19.51 2.11
C SER A 255 1.88 18.97 2.94
N LEU A 256 1.85 17.66 3.16
CA LEU A 256 0.78 16.96 3.88
C LEU A 256 1.38 16.24 5.08
N GLN A 257 0.95 16.58 6.30
CA GLN A 257 1.47 16.01 7.53
C GLN A 257 0.33 15.45 8.38
N LEU A 258 0.34 14.14 8.63
CA LEU A 258 -0.58 13.44 9.52
C LEU A 258 0.23 12.83 10.66
N VAL A 259 0.16 13.43 11.85
CA VAL A 259 1.04 13.08 12.97
C VAL A 259 0.26 12.81 14.26
N GLY A 260 0.52 11.66 14.89
CA GLY A 260 -0.04 11.36 16.21
C GLY A 260 -1.56 11.24 16.25
N ASN A 261 -2.19 10.87 15.13
CA ASN A 261 -3.65 10.71 15.06
C ASN A 261 -4.07 9.29 15.47
N SER A 262 -5.26 9.17 16.05
CA SER A 262 -5.85 7.91 16.48
C SER A 262 -7.19 7.68 15.78
N ALA A 263 -7.36 6.52 15.15
CA ALA A 263 -8.57 6.13 14.44
C ALA A 263 -8.99 4.69 14.77
N GLY A 264 -10.25 4.50 15.20
CA GLY A 264 -10.78 3.20 15.59
C GLY A 264 -12.14 2.90 14.97
N ASP A 265 -12.37 1.65 14.58
CA ASP A 265 -13.67 1.17 14.08
C ASP A 265 -14.18 1.99 12.89
N VAL A 266 -13.35 2.08 11.86
CA VAL A 266 -13.67 2.78 10.61
C VAL A 266 -14.11 1.74 9.58
N SER A 267 -15.34 1.85 9.10
CA SER A 267 -15.90 0.87 8.18
C SER A 267 -16.64 1.49 7.00
N ALA A 268 -16.48 0.90 5.82
CA ALA A 268 -17.17 1.25 4.59
C ALA A 268 -17.80 0.01 3.94
N GLY A 269 -19.09 0.08 3.62
CA GLY A 269 -19.83 -1.03 3.00
C GLY A 269 -19.46 -1.27 1.53
N GLU A 270 -19.41 -0.20 0.73
CA GLU A 270 -19.33 -0.27 -0.74
C GLU A 270 -18.10 0.45 -1.32
N GLY A 271 -17.10 0.79 -0.50
CA GLY A 271 -15.99 1.63 -0.94
C GLY A 271 -14.82 1.76 0.04
N LEU A 272 -14.27 2.97 0.15
CA LEU A 272 -13.04 3.28 0.87
C LEU A 272 -13.31 3.46 2.37
N ALA A 273 -12.57 2.71 3.17
CA ALA A 273 -12.35 3.04 4.59
C ALA A 273 -10.91 3.55 4.75
N ALA A 274 -10.73 4.85 4.97
CA ALA A 274 -9.43 5.46 5.15
C ALA A 274 -9.27 6.01 6.58
N ALA A 275 -8.27 5.49 7.29
CA ALA A 275 -7.92 5.91 8.65
C ALA A 275 -6.49 6.47 8.66
N ASN A 276 -6.31 7.70 9.12
CA ASN A 276 -5.02 8.40 9.18
C ASN A 276 -4.26 8.36 7.83
N SER A 277 -4.99 8.47 6.72
CA SER A 277 -4.47 8.15 5.39
C SER A 277 -4.60 9.32 4.41
N ILE A 278 -3.79 9.29 3.35
CA ILE A 278 -3.89 10.23 2.23
C ILE A 278 -4.31 9.44 1.00
N SER A 279 -5.35 9.90 0.31
CA SER A 279 -5.85 9.27 -0.90
C SER A 279 -6.06 10.29 -2.00
N GLN A 280 -5.58 9.96 -3.19
CA GLN A 280 -5.80 10.72 -4.41
C GLN A 280 -6.60 9.87 -5.41
N GLY A 281 -7.67 10.45 -5.95
CA GLY A 281 -8.71 9.73 -6.72
C GLY A 281 -8.41 9.50 -8.21
N ASP A 282 -9.36 8.91 -8.92
CA ASP A 282 -9.14 8.41 -10.27
C ASP A 282 -8.76 9.47 -11.31
N GLY A 283 -7.72 9.17 -12.10
CA GLY A 283 -7.29 9.98 -13.25
C GLY A 283 -6.57 11.28 -12.88
N GLY A 284 -6.36 11.54 -11.60
CA GLY A 284 -5.63 12.71 -11.14
C GLY A 284 -4.12 12.50 -11.02
N SER A 285 -3.44 13.40 -10.32
CA SER A 285 -1.97 13.38 -10.25
C SER A 285 -1.43 13.92 -8.94
N VAL A 286 -0.28 13.37 -8.54
CA VAL A 286 0.52 13.79 -7.39
C VAL A 286 1.88 14.23 -7.89
N ASP A 287 2.16 15.54 -7.84
CA ASP A 287 3.41 16.10 -8.36
C ASP A 287 4.07 17.05 -7.35
N GLY A 288 5.33 16.80 -6.99
CA GLY A 288 6.05 17.66 -6.05
C GLY A 288 5.49 17.63 -4.62
N VAL A 289 4.76 16.57 -4.22
CA VAL A 289 4.14 16.48 -2.90
C VAL A 289 5.10 15.89 -1.88
N GLN A 290 5.12 16.48 -0.67
CA GLN A 290 5.83 15.94 0.49
C GLN A 290 4.81 15.47 1.53
N ALA A 291 4.67 14.15 1.68
CA ALA A 291 3.73 13.52 2.58
C ALA A 291 4.45 12.84 3.76
N LEU A 292 4.03 13.15 4.99
CA LEU A 292 4.50 12.52 6.22
C LEU A 292 3.32 11.95 7.00
N LEU A 293 3.34 10.63 7.23
CA LEU A 293 2.43 9.93 8.13
C LEU A 293 3.27 9.35 9.27
N ALA A 294 3.18 9.93 10.46
CA ALA A 294 4.03 9.55 11.58
C ALA A 294 3.27 9.31 12.89
N MET A 295 3.67 8.27 13.63
CA MET A 295 3.15 8.00 14.99
C MET A 295 1.63 7.86 15.06
N ASN A 296 0.99 7.45 13.97
CA ASN A 296 -0.46 7.27 13.93
C ASN A 296 -0.84 5.86 14.39
N SER A 297 -2.01 5.75 15.02
CA SER A 297 -2.61 4.49 15.44
C SER A 297 -3.95 4.28 14.75
N ALA A 298 -4.11 3.15 14.06
CA ALA A 298 -5.33 2.79 13.35
C ALA A 298 -5.73 1.33 13.62
N SER A 299 -6.89 1.12 14.20
CA SER A 299 -7.42 -0.22 14.52
C SER A 299 -8.78 -0.45 13.87
N ASN A 300 -9.06 -1.71 13.48
CA ASN A 300 -10.35 -2.14 12.96
C ASN A 300 -10.82 -1.38 11.70
N VAL A 301 -9.90 -1.09 10.78
CA VAL A 301 -10.22 -0.45 9.49
C VAL A 301 -10.71 -1.51 8.50
N ARG A 302 -11.97 -1.41 8.05
CA ARG A 302 -12.63 -2.46 7.26
C ARG A 302 -13.37 -1.91 6.05
N ALA A 303 -13.23 -2.60 4.92
CA ALA A 303 -14.04 -2.35 3.73
C ALA A 303 -14.70 -3.63 3.21
N ASN A 304 -15.98 -3.53 2.87
CA ASN A 304 -16.77 -4.63 2.30
C ASN A 304 -16.96 -4.43 0.78
N ASP A 305 -18.04 -4.91 0.17
CA ASP A 305 -18.17 -5.32 -1.23
C ASP A 305 -18.12 -4.27 -2.38
N GLY A 306 -17.19 -3.29 -2.27
CA GLY A 306 -16.63 -2.49 -3.38
C GLY A 306 -15.20 -1.99 -3.11
N LYS A 307 -14.35 -2.88 -2.55
CA LYS A 307 -13.09 -2.74 -1.77
C LYS A 307 -12.32 -1.41 -1.80
N THR A 308 -11.83 -1.02 -0.62
CA THR A 308 -10.48 -0.51 -0.30
C THR A 308 -10.41 -0.21 1.20
N ALA A 309 -9.43 -0.71 1.96
CA ALA A 309 -9.20 -0.28 3.35
C ALA A 309 -7.77 0.21 3.55
N LEU A 310 -7.58 1.45 3.98
CA LEU A 310 -6.28 2.09 4.22
C LEU A 310 -6.13 2.46 5.69
N ALA A 311 -5.08 1.97 6.33
CA ALA A 311 -4.64 2.38 7.65
C ALA A 311 -3.25 3.01 7.54
N ASN A 312 -3.11 4.26 7.96
CA ASN A 312 -1.84 5.02 7.94
C ASN A 312 -1.12 4.94 6.58
N SER A 313 -1.86 5.00 5.47
CA SER A 313 -1.33 4.71 4.14
C SER A 313 -1.50 5.89 3.17
N VAL A 314 -0.68 5.90 2.12
CA VAL A 314 -0.77 6.85 1.02
C VAL A 314 -1.18 6.11 -0.25
N GLN A 315 -2.24 6.57 -0.89
CA GLN A 315 -2.73 6.05 -2.17
C GLN A 315 -2.80 7.16 -3.20
N ALA A 316 -2.25 6.89 -4.38
CA ALA A 316 -2.49 7.67 -5.58
C ALA A 316 -3.07 6.77 -6.67
N ASP A 317 -4.28 7.08 -7.15
CA ASP A 317 -4.88 6.31 -8.24
C ASP A 317 -4.35 6.72 -9.61
N GLY A 318 -3.75 7.91 -9.70
CA GLY A 318 -3.00 8.38 -10.85
C GLY A 318 -1.48 8.40 -10.66
N SER A 319 -0.79 9.20 -11.48
CA SER A 319 0.67 9.29 -11.45
C SER A 319 1.20 9.96 -10.19
N MET A 320 2.35 9.48 -9.71
CA MET A 320 3.12 10.12 -8.65
C MET A 320 4.50 10.48 -9.18
N SER A 321 4.81 11.78 -9.25
CA SER A 321 6.08 12.30 -9.74
C SER A 321 6.74 13.26 -8.77
N ASN A 322 8.07 13.25 -8.71
CA ASN A 322 8.88 14.23 -7.97
C ASN A 322 8.45 14.39 -6.49
N SER A 323 7.89 13.34 -5.91
CA SER A 323 7.21 13.40 -4.60
C SER A 323 8.01 12.64 -3.54
N GLY A 324 7.94 13.10 -2.30
CA GLY A 324 8.51 12.43 -1.13
C GLY A 324 7.40 11.90 -0.23
N VAL A 325 7.44 10.62 0.11
CA VAL A 325 6.46 9.99 1.02
C VAL A 325 7.20 9.29 2.15
N SER A 326 6.87 9.65 3.39
CA SER A 326 7.41 9.04 4.61
C SER A 326 6.28 8.47 5.47
N VAL A 327 6.32 7.17 5.73
CA VAL A 327 5.38 6.46 6.61
C VAL A 327 6.18 5.85 7.75
N MET A 328 6.10 6.45 8.94
CA MET A 328 7.03 6.18 10.03
C MET A 328 6.38 5.92 11.38
N ALA A 329 6.86 4.92 12.11
CA ALA A 329 6.45 4.64 13.48
C ALA A 329 4.93 4.51 13.68
N ASN A 330 4.20 4.05 12.67
CA ASN A 330 2.76 3.88 12.74
C ASN A 330 2.39 2.45 13.20
N GLN A 331 1.27 2.35 13.89
CA GLN A 331 0.63 1.09 14.25
C GLN A 331 -0.71 1.00 13.51
N GLY A 332 -0.90 -0.03 12.68
CA GLY A 332 -2.03 -0.05 11.74
C GLY A 332 -2.50 -1.43 11.34
N GLY A 333 -3.82 -1.62 11.33
CA GLY A 333 -4.46 -2.83 10.80
C GLY A 333 -5.55 -2.51 9.78
N ALA A 334 -5.48 -3.16 8.61
CA ALA A 334 -6.48 -3.04 7.55
C ALA A 334 -6.99 -4.40 7.07
N GLN A 335 -8.29 -4.46 6.77
CA GLN A 335 -8.96 -5.66 6.29
C GLN A 335 -9.98 -5.33 5.20
N ALA A 336 -10.05 -6.19 4.18
CA ALA A 336 -11.11 -6.16 3.18
C ALA A 336 -11.49 -7.60 2.78
N SER A 337 -12.70 -7.81 2.21
CA SER A 337 -13.23 -9.17 1.97
C SER A 337 -12.31 -10.02 1.10
N ASP A 338 -11.98 -9.54 -0.12
CA ASP A 338 -11.20 -10.30 -1.10
C ASP A 338 -9.87 -9.60 -1.41
N LYS A 339 -9.83 -8.42 -2.06
CA LYS A 339 -8.59 -7.62 -2.22
C LYS A 339 -8.83 -6.12 -2.37
N ASP A 340 -8.53 -5.39 -1.30
CA ASP A 340 -7.66 -4.21 -1.27
C ASP A 340 -7.62 -3.82 0.20
N ALA A 341 -6.52 -4.06 0.90
CA ALA A 341 -6.30 -3.49 2.22
C ALA A 341 -4.81 -3.19 2.38
N LEU A 342 -4.50 -2.02 2.92
CA LEU A 342 -3.15 -1.52 3.12
C LEU A 342 -2.99 -1.00 4.54
N ALA A 343 -1.93 -1.42 5.19
CA ALA A 343 -1.47 -0.89 6.47
C ALA A 343 -0.07 -0.30 6.32
N ASN A 344 0.11 0.96 6.74
CA ASN A 344 1.39 1.67 6.72
C ASN A 344 2.12 1.60 5.36
N SER A 345 1.39 1.70 4.25
CA SER A 345 1.90 1.39 2.92
C SER A 345 1.72 2.56 1.95
N VAL A 346 2.47 2.52 0.85
CA VAL A 346 2.33 3.47 -0.26
C VAL A 346 1.88 2.72 -1.49
N ARG A 347 0.86 3.23 -2.17
CA ARG A 347 0.31 2.62 -3.37
C ARG A 347 0.10 3.62 -4.49
N SER A 348 0.45 3.19 -5.70
CA SER A 348 0.04 3.82 -6.95
C SER A 348 -0.80 2.81 -7.76
N GLN A 349 -2.08 3.08 -8.07
CA GLN A 349 -2.99 2.08 -8.69
C GLN A 349 -3.10 2.16 -10.23
N ARG A 350 -3.79 1.19 -10.87
CA ARG A 350 -4.28 1.23 -12.27
C ARG A 350 -3.31 1.73 -13.35
N ASN A 351 -2.26 0.95 -13.66
CA ASN A 351 -1.23 1.31 -14.63
C ASN A 351 -0.48 2.62 -14.32
N ALA A 352 -0.71 3.24 -13.16
CA ALA A 352 -0.04 4.47 -12.80
C ALA A 352 1.45 4.26 -12.56
N ARG A 353 2.16 5.35 -12.82
CA ARG A 353 3.61 5.42 -12.74
C ARG A 353 4.02 6.22 -11.52
N MET A 354 4.95 5.66 -10.76
CA MET A 354 5.73 6.36 -9.76
C MET A 354 7.09 6.69 -10.36
N SER A 355 7.40 7.98 -10.52
CA SER A 355 8.63 8.44 -11.19
C SER A 355 9.40 9.44 -10.34
N SER A 356 10.73 9.31 -10.30
CA SER A 356 11.62 10.29 -9.66
C SER A 356 11.18 10.65 -8.22
N SER A 357 10.64 9.67 -7.51
CA SER A 357 10.02 9.87 -6.19
C SER A 357 10.80 9.13 -5.12
N ASN A 358 10.70 9.61 -3.87
CA ASN A 358 11.37 9.04 -2.71
C ASN A 358 10.32 8.49 -1.75
N VAL A 359 10.40 7.20 -1.42
CA VAL A 359 9.47 6.56 -0.48
C VAL A 359 10.24 5.93 0.68
N THR A 360 9.92 6.31 1.91
CA THR A 360 10.49 5.72 3.12
C THR A 360 9.38 5.13 3.99
N ILE A 361 9.47 3.85 4.30
CA ILE A 361 8.56 3.13 5.21
C ILE A 361 9.38 2.56 6.36
N MET A 362 9.26 3.12 7.55
CA MET A 362 10.18 2.81 8.65
C MET A 362 9.50 2.60 10.00
N ALA A 363 10.00 1.63 10.76
CA ALA A 363 9.62 1.39 12.16
C ALA A 363 8.12 1.18 12.38
N ASN A 364 7.39 0.71 11.37
CA ASN A 364 5.95 0.50 11.46
C ASN A 364 5.61 -0.89 11.99
N GLN A 365 4.47 -0.99 12.67
CA GLN A 365 3.82 -2.25 13.03
C GLN A 365 2.53 -2.37 12.20
N GLY A 366 2.56 -3.25 11.19
CA GLY A 366 1.52 -3.35 10.18
C GLY A 366 0.91 -4.75 10.10
N THR A 367 -0.42 -4.82 10.14
CA THR A 367 -1.15 -6.06 9.94
C THR A 367 -2.15 -5.93 8.79
N ALA A 368 -2.06 -6.83 7.80
CA ALA A 368 -3.05 -6.91 6.73
C ALA A 368 -3.63 -8.33 6.70
N ARG A 369 -4.95 -8.48 6.81
CA ARG A 369 -5.54 -9.83 6.72
C ARG A 369 -5.45 -10.38 5.29
N ASN A 370 -5.74 -9.50 4.33
CA ASN A 370 -5.58 -9.64 2.88
C ASN A 370 -4.91 -8.35 2.38
N GLY A 371 -3.92 -8.41 1.49
CA GLY A 371 -3.31 -7.19 0.90
C GLY A 371 -1.94 -6.87 1.47
N ASN A 372 -1.57 -5.58 1.58
CA ASN A 372 -0.17 -5.21 1.84
C ASN A 372 0.03 -4.53 3.19
N ALA A 373 1.17 -4.79 3.82
CA ALA A 373 1.59 -4.12 5.04
C ALA A 373 3.02 -3.60 4.91
N ASN A 374 3.27 -2.37 5.36
CA ASN A 374 4.59 -1.72 5.33
C ASN A 374 5.28 -1.80 3.95
N SER A 375 4.51 -1.69 2.86
CA SER A 375 4.99 -2.02 1.51
C SER A 375 4.74 -0.90 0.51
N VAL A 376 5.47 -0.96 -0.60
CA VAL A 376 5.21 -0.13 -1.78
C VAL A 376 4.58 -1.00 -2.86
N ASP A 377 3.41 -0.57 -3.37
CA ASP A 377 2.68 -1.27 -4.42
C ASP A 377 2.45 -0.36 -5.62
N VAL A 378 2.97 -0.76 -6.78
CA VAL A 378 2.87 0.04 -8.00
C VAL A 378 2.14 -0.74 -9.09
N GLY A 379 0.91 -0.31 -9.38
CA GLY A 379 0.03 -0.90 -10.38
C GLY A 379 0.53 -0.75 -11.81
N GLY A 380 1.42 0.21 -12.10
CA GLY A 380 2.12 0.36 -13.38
C GLY A 380 3.62 0.22 -13.23
N SER A 381 4.36 1.33 -13.35
CA SER A 381 5.83 1.34 -13.33
C SER A 381 6.43 2.18 -12.20
N LEU A 382 7.53 1.67 -11.64
CA LEU A 382 8.40 2.39 -10.70
C LEU A 382 9.67 2.79 -11.45
N GLU A 383 9.92 4.09 -11.62
CA GLU A 383 10.97 4.59 -12.50
C GLU A 383 11.83 5.66 -11.83
N GLY A 384 13.15 5.52 -11.88
CA GLY A 384 14.09 6.52 -11.36
C GLY A 384 13.87 6.88 -9.87
N SER A 385 13.25 5.99 -9.10
CA SER A 385 12.76 6.29 -7.75
C SER A 385 13.64 5.62 -6.69
N SER A 386 13.65 6.19 -5.49
CA SER A 386 14.34 5.64 -4.32
C SER A 386 13.32 5.13 -3.30
N VAL A 387 13.42 3.85 -2.92
CA VAL A 387 12.52 3.20 -1.97
C VAL A 387 13.32 2.58 -0.83
N ALA A 388 13.01 2.97 0.41
CA ALA A 388 13.60 2.42 1.62
C ALA A 388 12.51 1.84 2.54
N ILE A 389 12.61 0.55 2.88
CA ILE A 389 11.70 -0.15 3.78
C ILE A 389 12.52 -0.74 4.92
N MET A 390 12.38 -0.17 6.12
CA MET A 390 13.36 -0.37 7.20
C MET A 390 12.72 -0.66 8.55
N ALA A 391 13.27 -1.64 9.28
CA ALA A 391 12.94 -1.90 10.68
C ALA A 391 11.43 -2.09 10.96
N ASN A 392 10.67 -2.59 9.98
CA ASN A 392 9.23 -2.79 10.13
C ASN A 392 8.92 -4.18 10.71
N GLN A 393 7.77 -4.27 11.39
CA GLN A 393 7.17 -5.52 11.83
C GLN A 393 5.86 -5.72 11.04
N GLY A 394 5.81 -6.77 10.22
CA GLY A 394 4.69 -7.02 9.31
C GLY A 394 4.05 -8.38 9.52
N SER A 395 2.74 -8.46 9.37
CA SER A 395 2.04 -9.75 9.27
C SER A 395 0.95 -9.74 8.19
N ALA A 396 0.91 -10.79 7.36
CA ALA A 396 -0.19 -11.04 6.46
C ALA A 396 -0.72 -12.47 6.54
N GLY A 397 -2.04 -12.64 6.71
CA GLY A 397 -2.67 -13.93 7.00
C GLY A 397 -2.98 -14.79 5.77
N ASN A 398 -3.69 -14.24 4.80
CA ASN A 398 -4.32 -15.02 3.73
C ASN A 398 -3.74 -14.78 2.33
N GLY A 399 -2.65 -14.02 2.22
CA GLY A 399 -2.18 -13.51 0.94
C GLY A 399 -1.65 -12.08 1.05
N GLY A 400 -0.71 -11.72 0.18
CA GLY A 400 -0.29 -10.34 -0.05
C GLY A 400 1.20 -10.09 0.16
N THR A 401 1.57 -8.83 0.35
CA THR A 401 2.97 -8.39 0.43
C THR A 401 3.24 -7.69 1.75
N ILE A 402 4.28 -8.11 2.47
CA ILE A 402 4.76 -7.38 3.66
C ILE A 402 6.19 -6.90 3.49
N ASN A 403 6.47 -5.70 4.01
CA ASN A 403 7.80 -5.08 4.02
C ASN A 403 8.51 -5.16 2.65
N GLY A 404 7.77 -5.00 1.57
CA GLY A 404 8.24 -5.32 0.23
C GLY A 404 7.87 -4.28 -0.82
N VAL A 405 8.42 -4.48 -2.01
CA VAL A 405 8.07 -3.70 -3.21
C VAL A 405 7.40 -4.61 -4.21
N GLY A 406 6.17 -4.29 -4.57
CA GLY A 406 5.37 -4.97 -5.59
C GLY A 406 5.18 -4.08 -6.82
N GLY A 407 5.22 -4.68 -8.01
CA GLY A 407 4.91 -3.97 -9.25
C GLY A 407 4.28 -4.85 -10.32
N LYS A 408 3.24 -4.36 -11.03
CA LYS A 408 2.61 -5.16 -12.11
C LYS A 408 3.36 -5.09 -13.45
N SER A 409 3.97 -3.95 -13.80
CA SER A 409 4.58 -3.77 -15.14
C SER A 409 6.10 -3.65 -15.15
N ARG A 410 6.68 -2.63 -14.52
CA ARG A 410 8.13 -2.41 -14.66
C ARG A 410 8.74 -1.67 -13.48
N ILE A 411 9.90 -2.13 -13.03
CA ILE A 411 10.81 -1.41 -12.14
C ILE A 411 12.03 -1.02 -12.98
N SER A 412 12.35 0.26 -13.11
CA SER A 412 13.44 0.74 -13.97
C SER A 412 14.26 1.85 -13.32
N GLY A 413 15.59 1.78 -13.41
CA GLY A 413 16.46 2.86 -12.94
C GLY A 413 16.31 3.21 -11.45
N SER A 414 15.76 2.30 -10.65
CA SER A 414 15.34 2.59 -9.28
C SER A 414 16.29 1.98 -8.26
N GLN A 415 16.36 2.60 -7.07
CA GLN A 415 17.11 2.11 -5.92
C GLN A 415 16.13 1.61 -4.88
N ILE A 416 16.24 0.33 -4.49
CA ILE A 416 15.34 -0.31 -3.53
C ILE A 416 16.18 -0.92 -2.40
N THR A 417 15.91 -0.50 -1.17
CA THR A 417 16.54 -1.02 0.04
C THR A 417 15.49 -1.58 0.99
N ILE A 418 15.62 -2.85 1.36
CA ILE A 418 14.78 -3.56 2.34
C ILE A 418 15.70 -4.04 3.46
N LEU A 419 15.64 -3.40 4.62
CA LEU A 419 16.63 -3.56 5.69
C LEU A 419 16.00 -3.85 7.07
N GLY A 420 16.47 -4.91 7.73
CA GLY A 420 16.18 -5.14 9.15
C GLY A 420 14.70 -5.37 9.47
N ASN A 421 13.90 -5.78 8.49
CA ASN A 421 12.47 -6.01 8.68
C ASN A 421 12.21 -7.41 9.26
N SER A 422 11.14 -7.52 10.04
CA SER A 422 10.61 -8.78 10.55
C SER A 422 9.21 -9.03 10.01
N GLY A 423 8.93 -10.28 9.60
CA GLY A 423 7.68 -10.57 8.88
C GLY A 423 7.14 -11.98 9.05
N ARG A 424 5.81 -12.11 9.10
CA ARG A 424 5.11 -13.40 8.96
C ARG A 424 4.09 -13.34 7.83
N VAL A 425 4.17 -14.26 6.89
CA VAL A 425 3.24 -14.38 5.77
C VAL A 425 2.62 -15.77 5.74
N GLY A 426 1.29 -15.86 5.78
CA GLY A 426 0.60 -17.14 5.68
C GLY A 426 0.75 -17.75 4.29
N LYS A 427 0.51 -16.92 3.27
CA LYS A 427 0.76 -17.14 1.84
C LYS A 427 1.12 -15.76 1.25
N GLY A 428 2.10 -15.66 0.36
CA GLY A 428 2.43 -14.39 -0.30
C GLY A 428 3.91 -14.04 -0.33
N VAL A 429 4.22 -12.76 -0.17
CA VAL A 429 5.56 -12.19 -0.38
C VAL A 429 5.99 -11.39 0.87
N GLY A 430 7.15 -11.67 1.44
CA GLY A 430 7.67 -10.96 2.61
C GLY A 430 9.09 -10.47 2.43
N ASN A 431 9.38 -9.23 2.85
CA ASN A 431 10.73 -8.64 2.81
C ASN A 431 11.40 -8.75 1.42
N SER A 432 10.63 -8.58 0.35
CA SER A 432 11.03 -9.00 -1.00
C SER A 432 10.67 -7.94 -2.05
N VAL A 433 11.35 -8.03 -3.19
CA VAL A 433 10.96 -7.32 -4.40
C VAL A 433 10.31 -8.29 -5.36
N HIS A 434 9.08 -8.00 -5.79
CA HIS A 434 8.33 -8.81 -6.72
C HIS A 434 7.76 -7.96 -7.84
N THR A 435 7.89 -8.44 -9.08
CA THR A 435 7.13 -7.89 -10.20
C THR A 435 6.59 -8.95 -11.14
N ASP A 436 5.37 -8.70 -11.65
CA ASP A 436 4.77 -9.48 -12.73
C ASP A 436 5.36 -9.13 -14.10
N GLY A 437 6.10 -8.03 -14.22
CA GLY A 437 6.78 -7.63 -15.44
C GLY A 437 8.29 -7.63 -15.29
N SER A 438 8.95 -6.51 -15.61
CA SER A 438 10.43 -6.46 -15.71
C SER A 438 11.12 -5.59 -14.66
N ILE A 439 12.36 -5.93 -14.32
CA ILE A 439 13.29 -5.12 -13.54
C ILE A 439 14.42 -4.69 -14.47
N ALA A 440 14.75 -3.40 -14.55
CA ALA A 440 15.77 -2.90 -15.46
C ALA A 440 16.66 -1.84 -14.79
N ALA A 441 17.98 -1.88 -15.00
CA ALA A 441 18.95 -0.89 -14.54
C ALA A 441 18.76 -0.45 -13.07
N SER A 442 18.33 -1.37 -12.21
CA SER A 442 17.92 -1.07 -10.83
C SER A 442 18.87 -1.68 -9.82
N GLN A 443 19.03 -1.02 -8.68
CA GLN A 443 19.84 -1.50 -7.56
C GLN A 443 18.90 -1.99 -6.47
N ILE A 444 19.00 -3.26 -6.09
CA ILE A 444 18.15 -3.88 -5.09
C ILE A 444 19.02 -4.45 -3.98
N THR A 445 18.82 -3.97 -2.75
CA THR A 445 19.50 -4.44 -1.55
C THR A 445 18.47 -4.99 -0.55
N ILE A 446 18.59 -6.27 -0.19
CA ILE A 446 17.79 -6.95 0.83
C ILE A 446 18.74 -7.44 1.92
N LEU A 447 18.74 -6.77 3.08
CA LEU A 447 19.77 -6.96 4.10
C LEU A 447 19.18 -7.18 5.50
N GLY A 448 19.68 -8.19 6.21
CA GLY A 448 19.42 -8.36 7.65
C GLY A 448 17.95 -8.60 8.01
N ASN A 449 17.13 -9.09 7.08
CA ASN A 449 15.70 -9.30 7.32
C ASN A 449 15.42 -10.68 7.90
N GLN A 450 14.31 -10.79 8.65
CA GLN A 450 13.81 -12.03 9.22
C GLN A 450 12.38 -12.28 8.73
N ALA A 451 12.11 -13.43 8.10
CA ALA A 451 10.75 -13.76 7.67
C ALA A 451 10.41 -15.25 7.75
N ILE A 452 9.14 -15.52 8.05
CA ILE A 452 8.57 -16.87 8.06
C ILE A 452 7.35 -16.91 7.15
N GLU A 453 7.27 -17.96 6.34
CA GLU A 453 6.22 -18.23 5.38
C GLU A 453 5.67 -19.65 5.56
N SER A 454 4.33 -19.81 5.52
CA SER A 454 3.68 -21.09 5.85
C SER A 454 2.90 -21.77 4.70
N GLY A 455 2.86 -21.22 3.48
CA GLY A 455 1.92 -21.57 2.42
C GLY A 455 2.47 -21.50 0.99
N GLY A 456 3.78 -21.68 0.79
CA GLY A 456 4.41 -21.77 -0.55
C GLY A 456 4.76 -20.42 -1.18
N GLY A 457 4.90 -19.39 -0.35
CA GLY A 457 5.24 -18.01 -0.70
C GLY A 457 6.73 -17.72 -0.88
N THR A 458 7.08 -16.44 -0.82
CA THR A 458 8.42 -15.92 -1.11
C THR A 458 8.90 -15.00 0.00
N VAL A 459 10.11 -15.19 0.50
CA VAL A 459 10.70 -14.34 1.55
C VAL A 459 12.13 -13.93 1.23
N ASN A 460 12.48 -12.70 1.59
CA ASN A 460 13.82 -12.11 1.43
C ASN A 460 14.41 -12.26 0.02
N SER A 461 13.58 -12.15 -1.02
CA SER A 461 13.92 -12.59 -2.37
C SER A 461 13.60 -11.55 -3.43
N VAL A 462 14.17 -11.72 -4.62
CA VAL A 462 13.80 -10.96 -5.81
C VAL A 462 13.15 -11.88 -6.83
N THR A 463 11.96 -11.51 -7.28
CA THR A 463 11.22 -12.29 -8.28
C THR A 463 10.70 -11.41 -9.40
N GLY A 464 10.90 -11.85 -10.65
CA GLY A 464 10.39 -11.18 -11.85
C GLY A 464 9.84 -12.20 -12.84
N LYS A 465 8.62 -11.98 -13.35
CA LYS A 465 8.06 -12.85 -14.38
C LYS A 465 8.52 -12.50 -15.81
N GLY A 466 8.85 -11.23 -16.05
CA GLY A 466 9.42 -10.70 -17.28
C GLY A 466 10.96 -10.81 -17.31
N SER A 467 11.66 -9.69 -17.52
CA SER A 467 13.14 -9.67 -17.62
C SER A 467 13.79 -8.88 -16.47
N ILE A 468 15.00 -9.26 -16.05
CA ILE A 468 15.86 -8.55 -15.10
C ILE A 468 17.14 -8.05 -15.82
N ARG A 469 17.17 -6.83 -16.35
CA ARG A 469 18.28 -6.33 -17.18
C ARG A 469 19.12 -5.28 -16.47
N GLY A 470 20.45 -5.34 -16.52
CA GLY A 470 21.39 -4.37 -15.95
C GLY A 470 21.21 -4.13 -14.45
N ALA A 471 20.62 -5.07 -13.71
CA ALA A 471 20.31 -4.90 -12.30
C ALA A 471 21.46 -5.37 -11.40
N SER A 472 21.70 -4.66 -10.31
CA SER A 472 22.55 -5.12 -9.21
C SER A 472 21.65 -5.58 -8.07
N ILE A 473 21.76 -6.84 -7.68
CA ILE A 473 20.95 -7.48 -6.64
C ILE A 473 21.87 -8.01 -5.55
N VAL A 474 21.70 -7.50 -4.34
CA VAL A 474 22.39 -7.97 -3.14
C VAL A 474 21.35 -8.48 -2.14
N ILE A 475 21.46 -9.75 -1.78
CA ILE A 475 20.66 -10.38 -0.72
C ILE A 475 21.66 -10.89 0.32
N ALA A 476 21.71 -10.26 1.49
CA ALA A 476 22.74 -10.55 2.47
C ALA A 476 22.26 -10.61 3.93
N GLY A 477 22.84 -11.52 4.71
CA GLY A 477 22.58 -11.61 6.16
C GLY A 477 21.13 -11.85 6.55
N ASN A 478 20.30 -12.37 5.63
CA ASN A 478 18.88 -12.59 5.90
C ASN A 478 18.64 -13.95 6.55
N THR A 479 17.63 -14.02 7.40
CA THR A 479 17.11 -15.28 7.97
C THR A 479 15.70 -15.55 7.45
N GLY A 480 15.46 -16.73 6.89
CA GLY A 480 14.19 -17.06 6.28
C GLY A 480 13.72 -18.49 6.49
N HIS A 481 12.41 -18.69 6.58
CA HIS A 481 11.77 -20.00 6.54
C HIS A 481 10.57 -19.97 5.61
N ALA A 482 10.39 -21.01 4.78
CA ALA A 482 9.19 -21.20 3.98
C ALA A 482 8.76 -22.66 3.92
N SER A 483 7.47 -22.95 4.07
CA SER A 483 6.94 -24.31 3.86
C SER A 483 6.22 -24.46 2.51
N ALA A 484 5.83 -25.69 2.18
CA ALA A 484 5.08 -26.03 0.97
C ALA A 484 5.73 -25.57 -0.35
N GLY A 485 7.06 -25.62 -0.44
CA GLY A 485 7.79 -25.37 -1.68
C GLY A 485 8.14 -23.89 -1.96
N GLY A 486 8.14 -23.05 -0.93
CA GLY A 486 8.42 -21.62 -1.06
C GLY A 486 9.85 -21.24 -1.48
N LEU A 487 10.06 -19.93 -1.68
CA LEU A 487 11.32 -19.32 -2.11
C LEU A 487 11.92 -18.49 -0.96
N VAL A 488 13.19 -18.73 -0.62
CA VAL A 488 13.85 -18.08 0.52
C VAL A 488 15.21 -17.53 0.11
N ASN A 489 15.48 -16.25 0.41
CA ASN A 489 16.78 -15.60 0.18
C ASN A 489 17.33 -15.78 -1.25
N SER A 490 16.47 -15.72 -2.26
CA SER A 490 16.77 -16.23 -3.59
C SER A 490 16.39 -15.23 -4.69
N VAL A 491 16.91 -15.48 -5.89
CA VAL A 491 16.50 -14.75 -7.10
C VAL A 491 15.82 -15.71 -8.05
N LYS A 492 14.59 -15.38 -8.47
CA LYS A 492 13.85 -16.13 -9.48
C LYS A 492 13.48 -15.23 -10.65
N ASN A 493 13.81 -15.66 -11.85
CA ASN A 493 13.44 -14.98 -13.08
C ASN A 493 12.93 -15.99 -14.11
N SER A 494 11.76 -15.72 -14.70
CA SER A 494 11.19 -16.56 -15.77
C SER A 494 11.40 -16.03 -17.19
N GLY A 495 11.95 -14.82 -17.39
CA GLY A 495 12.34 -14.30 -18.71
C GLY A 495 13.85 -14.07 -18.83
N THR A 496 14.32 -12.86 -19.16
CA THR A 496 15.76 -12.58 -19.39
C THR A 496 16.42 -11.83 -18.23
N ILE A 497 17.36 -12.44 -17.51
CA ILE A 497 18.42 -11.72 -16.79
C ILE A 497 19.54 -11.30 -17.76
N ALA A 498 19.89 -10.03 -17.89
CA ALA A 498 21.00 -9.61 -18.77
C ALA A 498 21.90 -8.58 -18.12
N GLY A 499 23.22 -8.72 -18.18
CA GLY A 499 24.19 -7.80 -17.57
C GLY A 499 23.98 -7.58 -16.07
N ALA A 500 23.46 -8.56 -15.35
CA ALA A 500 23.14 -8.41 -13.93
C ALA A 500 24.30 -8.87 -13.03
N GLN A 501 24.40 -8.27 -11.85
CA GLN A 501 25.26 -8.73 -10.77
C GLN A 501 24.37 -9.23 -9.64
N ILE A 502 24.46 -10.51 -9.30
CA ILE A 502 23.65 -11.14 -8.26
C ILE A 502 24.58 -11.66 -7.18
N SER A 503 24.42 -11.16 -5.95
CA SER A 503 25.18 -11.59 -4.78
C SER A 503 24.26 -12.07 -3.67
N LEU A 504 24.35 -13.36 -3.34
CA LEU A 504 23.68 -14.00 -2.21
C LEU A 504 24.73 -14.34 -1.15
N ILE A 505 24.80 -13.57 -0.06
CA ILE A 505 25.93 -13.62 0.88
C ILE A 505 25.48 -13.79 2.33
N GLY A 506 26.02 -14.79 3.03
CA GLY A 506 25.84 -14.90 4.49
C GLY A 506 24.39 -15.13 4.93
N ASN A 507 23.53 -15.65 4.05
CA ASN A 507 22.13 -15.86 4.35
C ASN A 507 21.91 -17.20 5.07
N GLN A 508 20.95 -17.21 5.98
CA GLN A 508 20.46 -18.41 6.64
C GLN A 508 19.02 -18.69 6.21
N GLY A 509 18.74 -19.90 5.73
CA GLY A 509 17.41 -20.22 5.22
C GLY A 509 17.04 -21.68 5.37
N SER A 510 15.74 -21.95 5.45
CA SER A 510 15.21 -23.31 5.42
C SER A 510 13.90 -23.40 4.65
N THR A 511 13.66 -24.54 4.00
CA THR A 511 12.36 -24.81 3.36
C THR A 511 11.90 -26.25 3.49
N THR A 512 10.59 -26.45 3.51
CA THR A 512 9.95 -27.78 3.39
C THR A 512 9.10 -27.85 2.13
N GLY A 513 8.99 -29.04 1.54
CA GLY A 513 8.12 -29.29 0.38
C GLY A 513 8.72 -28.96 -0.99
N GLY A 514 10.04 -29.12 -1.14
CA GLY A 514 10.70 -28.96 -2.45
C GLY A 514 11.06 -27.53 -2.84
N GLY A 515 11.14 -26.61 -1.87
CA GLY A 515 11.43 -25.19 -2.11
C GLY A 515 12.87 -24.88 -2.52
N LYS A 516 13.16 -23.59 -2.72
CA LYS A 516 14.50 -23.07 -3.07
C LYS A 516 15.02 -22.10 -2.02
N VAL A 517 16.28 -22.28 -1.61
CA VAL A 517 16.91 -21.48 -0.56
C VAL A 517 18.28 -20.98 -1.01
N ASN A 518 18.58 -19.70 -0.79
CA ASN A 518 19.87 -19.08 -1.12
C ASN A 518 20.33 -19.39 -2.57
N SER A 519 19.39 -19.41 -3.51
CA SER A 519 19.61 -19.95 -4.86
C SER A 519 19.19 -18.98 -5.94
N VAL A 520 19.75 -19.15 -7.13
CA VAL A 520 19.35 -18.42 -8.34
C VAL A 520 18.64 -19.40 -9.28
N ASP A 521 17.40 -19.09 -9.66
CA ASP A 521 16.63 -19.83 -10.66
C ASP A 521 16.46 -18.98 -11.92
N ASN A 522 17.18 -19.37 -12.97
CA ASN A 522 17.09 -18.74 -14.28
C ASN A 522 16.33 -19.64 -15.25
N GLN A 523 15.18 -19.19 -15.74
CA GLN A 523 14.39 -19.93 -16.74
C GLN A 523 14.48 -19.34 -18.16
N GLY A 524 15.23 -18.26 -18.38
CA GLY A 524 15.49 -17.74 -19.73
C GLY A 524 16.97 -17.40 -19.92
N HIS A 525 17.30 -16.21 -20.41
CA HIS A 525 18.70 -15.83 -20.61
C HIS A 525 19.26 -15.19 -19.34
N LEU A 526 20.47 -15.52 -18.87
CA LEU A 526 21.20 -14.89 -17.77
C LEU A 526 22.55 -14.42 -18.30
N SER A 527 22.83 -13.13 -18.32
CA SER A 527 24.23 -12.67 -18.50
C SER A 527 24.72 -11.84 -17.32
N GLY A 528 25.99 -12.03 -16.96
CA GLY A 528 26.65 -11.29 -15.89
C GLY A 528 27.30 -12.21 -14.84
N GLN A 529 27.24 -11.80 -13.58
CA GLN A 529 27.95 -12.45 -12.47
C GLN A 529 26.97 -12.94 -11.41
N VAL A 530 27.15 -14.18 -10.97
CA VAL A 530 26.41 -14.79 -9.86
C VAL A 530 27.40 -15.22 -8.78
N LEU A 531 27.26 -14.65 -7.58
CA LEU A 531 28.00 -15.05 -6.39
C LEU A 531 27.02 -15.60 -5.34
N ILE A 532 27.25 -16.83 -4.91
CA ILE A 532 26.53 -17.49 -3.81
C ILE A 532 27.58 -17.89 -2.78
N ALA A 533 27.71 -17.12 -1.70
CA ALA A 533 28.81 -17.29 -0.75
C ALA A 533 28.42 -17.25 0.72
N GLY A 534 29.06 -18.11 1.53
CA GLY A 534 28.91 -18.08 2.99
C GLY A 534 27.51 -18.37 3.51
N ASN A 535 26.64 -18.99 2.69
CA ASN A 535 25.24 -19.20 3.05
C ASN A 535 25.04 -20.53 3.81
N ARG A 536 24.08 -20.56 4.73
CA ARG A 536 23.59 -21.76 5.41
C ARG A 536 22.17 -22.06 4.98
N GLY A 537 21.94 -23.20 4.31
CA GLY A 537 20.64 -23.54 3.73
C GLY A 537 20.21 -24.97 4.06
N SER A 538 18.91 -25.17 4.34
CA SER A 538 18.31 -26.51 4.41
C SER A 538 17.03 -26.63 3.57
N ALA A 539 16.84 -27.76 2.89
CA ALA A 539 15.62 -28.05 2.14
C ALA A 539 15.22 -29.52 2.22
N THR A 540 13.92 -29.81 2.36
CA THR A 540 13.38 -31.18 2.34
C THR A 540 12.59 -31.49 1.07
N MET A 541 12.34 -32.79 0.81
CA MET A 541 11.52 -33.30 -0.31
C MET A 541 11.98 -32.80 -1.70
N GLY A 542 13.25 -33.02 -2.05
CA GLY A 542 13.78 -32.66 -3.38
C GLY A 542 14.09 -31.17 -3.59
N GLY A 543 14.15 -30.37 -2.53
CA GLY A 543 14.45 -28.93 -2.64
C GLY A 543 15.89 -28.60 -3.05
N THR A 544 16.13 -27.32 -3.34
CA THR A 544 17.42 -26.79 -3.81
C THR A 544 18.00 -25.76 -2.84
N VAL A 545 19.28 -25.90 -2.46
CA VAL A 545 19.97 -24.97 -1.55
C VAL A 545 21.29 -24.48 -2.13
N ASN A 546 21.62 -23.20 -1.91
CA ASN A 546 22.92 -22.59 -2.24
C ASN A 546 23.38 -22.86 -3.67
N SER A 547 22.47 -22.85 -4.63
CA SER A 547 22.71 -23.39 -5.97
C SER A 547 22.26 -22.44 -7.08
N LEU A 548 22.83 -22.63 -8.27
CA LEU A 548 22.29 -22.06 -9.50
C LEU A 548 21.54 -23.14 -10.26
N VAL A 549 20.28 -22.86 -10.62
CA VAL A 549 19.50 -23.67 -11.55
C VAL A 549 19.31 -22.86 -12.83
N ASN A 550 19.96 -23.29 -13.91
CA ASN A 550 19.87 -22.67 -15.23
C ASN A 550 19.04 -23.55 -16.16
N GLN A 551 17.91 -23.05 -16.64
CA GLN A 551 17.04 -23.74 -17.59
C GLN A 551 17.03 -23.11 -18.99
N GLY A 552 17.60 -21.91 -19.14
CA GLY A 552 17.81 -21.28 -20.45
C GLY A 552 19.28 -21.05 -20.77
N VAL A 553 19.65 -19.88 -21.25
CA VAL A 553 21.05 -19.55 -21.60
C VAL A 553 21.68 -18.79 -20.45
N MET A 554 22.93 -19.09 -20.10
CA MET A 554 23.75 -18.29 -19.20
C MET A 554 25.03 -17.87 -19.92
N SER A 555 25.46 -16.62 -19.75
CA SER A 555 26.77 -16.13 -20.16
C SER A 555 27.45 -15.32 -19.06
N GLY A 556 28.70 -15.63 -18.71
CA GLY A 556 29.43 -14.94 -17.64
C GLY A 556 29.97 -15.87 -16.57
N SER A 557 30.01 -15.43 -15.30
CA SER A 557 30.65 -16.19 -14.21
C SER A 557 29.68 -16.59 -13.10
N VAL A 558 29.88 -17.80 -12.58
CA VAL A 558 29.23 -18.33 -11.38
C VAL A 558 30.29 -18.68 -10.35
N VAL A 559 30.13 -18.18 -9.13
CA VAL A 559 30.95 -18.58 -7.98
C VAL A 559 30.03 -19.07 -6.85
N ILE A 560 30.22 -20.31 -6.42
CA ILE A 560 29.54 -20.91 -5.27
C ILE A 560 30.62 -21.26 -4.23
N ALA A 561 30.73 -20.50 -3.15
CA ALA A 561 31.87 -20.63 -2.23
C ALA A 561 31.52 -20.60 -0.74
N GLY A 562 32.16 -21.45 0.07
CA GLY A 562 32.07 -21.40 1.53
C GLY A 562 30.65 -21.62 2.09
N ASN A 563 29.78 -22.31 1.37
CA ASN A 563 28.39 -22.54 1.78
C ASN A 563 28.24 -23.82 2.59
N GLN A 564 27.27 -23.85 3.49
CA GLN A 564 26.81 -25.02 4.23
C GLN A 564 25.39 -25.38 3.79
N GLY A 565 25.21 -26.53 3.14
CA GLY A 565 23.95 -26.95 2.56
C GLY A 565 23.47 -28.30 3.10
N SER A 566 22.17 -28.44 3.28
CA SER A 566 21.52 -29.71 3.61
C SER A 566 20.26 -29.88 2.77
N ALA A 567 20.30 -30.78 1.79
CA ALA A 567 19.11 -31.18 1.04
C ALA A 567 18.68 -32.58 1.48
N ALA A 568 17.39 -32.89 1.48
CA ALA A 568 16.91 -34.27 1.67
C ALA A 568 17.04 -35.09 0.36
N ALA A 569 16.69 -36.38 0.42
CA ALA A 569 16.76 -37.28 -0.72
C ALA A 569 16.10 -36.69 -1.99
N GLY A 570 16.79 -36.81 -3.13
CA GLY A 570 16.38 -36.23 -4.42
C GLY A 570 16.67 -34.73 -4.60
N GLY A 571 17.25 -34.05 -3.60
CA GLY A 571 17.49 -32.60 -3.63
C GLY A 571 18.85 -32.17 -4.22
N VAL A 572 19.09 -30.86 -4.23
CA VAL A 572 20.28 -30.22 -4.79
C VAL A 572 20.94 -29.30 -3.75
N SER A 573 22.27 -29.38 -3.58
CA SER A 573 23.02 -28.57 -2.63
C SER A 573 24.36 -28.07 -3.19
N ASN A 574 24.65 -26.78 -3.05
CA ASN A 574 25.96 -26.20 -3.41
C ASN A 574 26.39 -26.54 -4.86
N SER A 575 25.45 -26.52 -5.81
CA SER A 575 25.63 -27.06 -7.15
C SER A 575 25.20 -26.08 -8.25
N VAL A 576 25.67 -26.33 -9.47
CA VAL A 576 25.10 -25.74 -10.69
C VAL A 576 24.35 -26.82 -11.44
N ILE A 577 23.05 -26.64 -11.63
CA ILE A 577 22.21 -27.50 -12.46
C ILE A 577 21.93 -26.78 -13.77
N ASN A 578 22.51 -27.27 -14.86
CA ASN A 578 22.29 -26.74 -16.19
C ASN A 578 21.37 -27.65 -17.00
N LYS A 579 20.22 -27.12 -17.43
CA LYS A 579 19.31 -27.75 -18.41
C LYS A 579 19.31 -27.03 -19.76
N GLY A 580 19.98 -25.88 -19.87
CA GLY A 580 20.10 -25.10 -21.11
C GLY A 580 21.57 -24.88 -21.50
N VAL A 581 22.00 -23.66 -21.81
CA VAL A 581 23.40 -23.38 -22.20
C VAL A 581 24.10 -22.56 -21.12
N ILE A 582 25.36 -22.87 -20.78
CA ILE A 582 26.25 -21.98 -20.01
C ILE A 582 27.46 -21.66 -20.88
N ALA A 583 27.73 -20.38 -21.12
CA ALA A 583 28.88 -19.87 -21.85
C ALA A 583 29.73 -18.97 -20.94
N GLY A 584 30.77 -19.50 -20.31
CA GLY A 584 31.61 -18.75 -19.36
C GLY A 584 32.26 -19.60 -18.29
N SER A 585 32.45 -19.07 -17.08
CA SER A 585 33.17 -19.76 -16.00
C SER A 585 32.25 -20.16 -14.84
N VAL A 586 32.49 -21.35 -14.29
CA VAL A 586 31.84 -21.83 -13.07
C VAL A 586 32.91 -22.28 -12.09
N ALA A 587 32.88 -21.72 -10.88
CA ALA A 587 33.76 -22.10 -9.77
C ALA A 587 32.92 -22.52 -8.56
N ILE A 588 33.14 -23.73 -8.05
CA ILE A 588 32.55 -24.25 -6.81
C ILE A 588 33.69 -24.53 -5.84
N VAL A 589 33.77 -23.79 -4.73
CA VAL A 589 34.95 -23.82 -3.83
C VAL A 589 34.57 -23.92 -2.36
N GLY A 590 35.13 -24.91 -1.64
CA GLY A 590 35.11 -24.90 -0.17
C GLY A 590 33.71 -25.03 0.45
N ASN A 591 32.79 -25.74 -0.20
CA ASN A 591 31.43 -25.92 0.32
C ASN A 591 31.30 -27.21 1.16
N THR A 592 30.32 -27.23 2.06
CA THR A 592 29.99 -28.38 2.92
C THR A 592 28.55 -28.82 2.67
N SER A 593 28.34 -30.12 2.44
CA SER A 593 26.99 -30.69 2.18
C SER A 593 26.69 -31.92 3.04
N MET A 594 25.42 -32.10 3.39
CA MET A 594 24.90 -33.37 3.91
C MET A 594 24.63 -34.34 2.75
N ALA A 595 25.09 -35.59 2.85
CA ALA A 595 24.93 -36.62 1.83
C ALA A 595 23.79 -37.60 2.18
N ALA A 596 22.89 -37.85 1.23
CA ALA A 596 21.81 -38.83 1.30
C ALA A 596 21.47 -39.34 -0.12
N ALA A 597 20.67 -40.40 -0.20
CA ALA A 597 20.32 -41.02 -1.48
C ALA A 597 19.68 -40.02 -2.46
N GLY A 598 20.16 -40.00 -3.71
CA GLY A 598 19.62 -39.16 -4.77
C GLY A 598 19.94 -37.66 -4.66
N ILE A 599 20.81 -37.22 -3.75
CA ILE A 599 21.24 -35.83 -3.65
C ILE A 599 22.27 -35.50 -4.74
N THR A 600 22.09 -34.34 -5.40
CA THR A 600 23.15 -33.71 -6.20
C THR A 600 23.87 -32.67 -5.33
N SER A 601 25.18 -32.85 -5.09
CA SER A 601 25.94 -31.96 -4.21
C SER A 601 27.29 -31.56 -4.79
N GLY A 602 27.65 -30.27 -4.67
CA GLY A 602 29.02 -29.79 -4.91
C GLY A 602 29.51 -30.02 -6.33
N SER A 603 28.61 -29.91 -7.31
CA SER A 603 28.85 -30.37 -8.68
C SER A 603 28.21 -29.47 -9.73
N VAL A 604 28.73 -29.55 -10.95
CA VAL A 604 28.12 -28.95 -12.14
C VAL A 604 27.48 -30.06 -12.97
N ARG A 605 26.15 -30.08 -13.04
CA ARG A 605 25.39 -31.11 -13.75
C ARG A 605 24.75 -30.55 -15.01
N ASN A 606 25.14 -31.08 -16.16
CA ASN A 606 24.54 -30.76 -17.44
C ASN A 606 23.47 -31.80 -17.83
N MET A 607 22.20 -31.45 -17.72
CA MET A 607 21.01 -32.30 -17.90
C MET A 607 20.25 -31.92 -19.19
N GLY A 608 20.86 -32.21 -20.34
CA GLY A 608 20.27 -31.93 -21.67
C GLY A 608 20.73 -30.62 -22.33
N GLY A 609 21.64 -29.90 -21.68
CA GLY A 609 22.18 -28.62 -22.13
C GLY A 609 23.60 -28.67 -22.73
N ALA A 610 24.26 -27.51 -22.82
CA ALA A 610 25.68 -27.38 -23.17
C ALA A 610 26.43 -26.47 -22.19
N VAL A 611 27.70 -26.76 -21.89
CA VAL A 611 28.59 -25.86 -21.15
C VAL A 611 29.81 -25.57 -22.02
N ALA A 612 29.99 -24.31 -22.39
CA ALA A 612 31.08 -23.79 -23.20
C ALA A 612 31.93 -22.82 -22.36
N GLY A 613 33.03 -23.30 -21.80
CA GLY A 613 33.95 -22.50 -20.99
C GLY A 613 34.61 -23.31 -19.88
N ALA A 614 35.08 -22.63 -18.82
CA ALA A 614 35.85 -23.25 -17.74
C ALA A 614 34.94 -23.67 -16.58
N VAL A 615 35.08 -24.91 -16.11
CA VAL A 615 34.40 -25.41 -14.92
C VAL A 615 35.44 -25.93 -13.94
N GLY A 616 35.43 -25.40 -12.72
CA GLY A 616 36.29 -25.81 -11.62
C GLY A 616 35.48 -26.13 -10.37
N VAL A 617 35.75 -27.30 -9.77
CA VAL A 617 35.18 -27.71 -8.48
C VAL A 617 36.35 -28.10 -7.56
N ALA A 618 36.48 -27.46 -6.40
CA ALA A 618 37.58 -27.70 -5.47
C ALA A 618 37.13 -27.60 -4.00
N GLY A 619 37.69 -28.45 -3.13
CA GLY A 619 37.49 -28.34 -1.68
C GLY A 619 36.05 -28.58 -1.17
N ASN A 620 35.19 -29.26 -1.93
CA ASN A 620 33.84 -29.60 -1.49
C ASN A 620 33.86 -30.86 -0.60
N THR A 621 33.41 -30.75 0.66
CA THR A 621 33.45 -31.85 1.64
C THR A 621 32.04 -32.27 2.09
N ALA A 622 31.81 -33.58 2.17
CA ALA A 622 30.60 -34.10 2.82
C ALA A 622 30.84 -34.16 4.33
N TYR A 623 29.94 -33.58 5.15
CA TYR A 623 30.11 -33.53 6.61
C TYR A 623 29.20 -34.50 7.39
N SER A 624 28.29 -35.18 6.69
CA SER A 624 27.39 -36.19 7.27
C SER A 624 26.97 -37.15 6.17
N ALA A 625 27.25 -38.44 6.34
CA ALA A 625 26.80 -39.54 5.49
C ALA A 625 26.15 -40.61 6.37
N ASN A 626 25.00 -41.16 5.96
CA ASN A 626 24.47 -42.36 6.61
C ASN A 626 25.46 -43.53 6.42
N ALA A 627 25.49 -44.49 7.36
CA ALA A 627 26.32 -45.68 7.22
C ALA A 627 25.88 -46.47 5.96
N GLY A 628 26.84 -46.82 5.09
CA GLY A 628 26.60 -47.59 3.86
C GLY A 628 26.58 -46.79 2.54
N TYR A 629 26.94 -45.50 2.55
CA TYR A 629 26.94 -44.66 1.34
C TYR A 629 28.36 -44.28 0.90
N THR A 630 28.66 -44.47 -0.40
CA THR A 630 29.99 -44.26 -1.00
C THR A 630 30.38 -42.77 -0.99
N LEU A 631 31.53 -42.46 -0.37
CA LEU A 631 32.17 -41.15 -0.37
C LEU A 631 33.13 -41.05 -1.59
N ALA A 632 32.98 -40.03 -2.44
CA ALA A 632 33.81 -39.82 -3.63
C ALA A 632 34.62 -38.51 -3.54
N THR A 633 35.94 -38.59 -3.78
CA THR A 633 36.91 -37.48 -3.68
C THR A 633 37.33 -36.88 -5.06
N PRO A 634 37.63 -35.57 -5.16
CA PRO A 634 37.67 -34.80 -6.42
C PRO A 634 38.99 -34.83 -7.23
N SER A 635 38.92 -34.66 -8.56
CA SER A 635 40.02 -34.28 -9.48
C SER A 635 39.55 -33.35 -10.62
N VAL A 636 40.49 -32.71 -11.34
CA VAL A 636 40.32 -31.51 -12.19
C VAL A 636 40.27 -31.85 -13.69
N GLY A 637 39.29 -31.33 -14.44
CA GLY A 637 39.27 -31.33 -15.91
C GLY A 637 37.86 -31.29 -16.55
N VAL A 638 37.67 -30.43 -17.57
CA VAL A 638 36.39 -30.20 -18.28
C VAL A 638 36.17 -31.25 -19.38
N VAL A 639 35.06 -32.01 -19.38
CA VAL A 639 34.50 -32.65 -20.60
C VAL A 639 32.97 -32.78 -20.57
N ASN A 640 32.40 -32.58 -21.75
CA ASN A 640 31.01 -32.70 -22.20
C ASN A 640 30.42 -34.11 -21.96
N ARG A 641 29.26 -34.18 -21.29
CA ARG A 641 28.51 -35.36 -20.77
C ARG A 641 28.92 -35.82 -19.36
N SER A 642 28.11 -35.39 -18.39
CA SER A 642 27.94 -35.92 -17.02
C SER A 642 29.22 -36.42 -16.33
N VAL A 643 29.81 -35.56 -15.49
CA VAL A 643 30.79 -36.03 -14.50
C VAL A 643 30.16 -36.01 -13.11
N THR A 644 29.92 -37.20 -12.56
CA THR A 644 30.14 -37.47 -11.13
C THR A 644 31.61 -37.87 -11.04
N VAL A 645 32.49 -37.06 -10.43
CA VAL A 645 33.95 -37.27 -10.48
C VAL A 645 34.37 -38.40 -9.52
N LEU A 646 35.17 -39.37 -9.99
CA LEU A 646 35.81 -40.50 -9.26
C LEU A 646 37.31 -40.64 -9.67
N PRO A 647 38.20 -41.31 -8.88
CA PRO A 647 39.65 -41.01 -8.79
C PRO A 647 40.66 -41.81 -9.67
N ALA A 648 41.91 -41.32 -9.70
CA ALA A 648 43.19 -42.07 -9.85
C ALA A 648 44.15 -41.49 -8.76
N VAL A 649 44.94 -42.22 -7.95
CA VAL A 649 46.00 -43.21 -8.24
C VAL A 649 46.22 -44.10 -7.00
N THR A 650 46.56 -45.37 -7.19
CA THR A 650 47.11 -46.29 -6.18
C THR A 650 48.63 -46.07 -6.05
N VAL A 651 49.12 -45.83 -4.83
CA VAL A 651 50.52 -46.15 -4.46
C VAL A 651 50.49 -47.56 -3.89
N VAL A 652 51.21 -48.50 -4.51
CA VAL A 652 51.53 -49.79 -3.89
C VAL A 652 52.95 -49.71 -3.37
N SER A 653 53.11 -49.77 -2.06
CA SER A 653 54.34 -50.20 -1.41
C SER A 653 54.35 -51.73 -1.34
N ASN A 654 55.46 -52.33 -1.77
CA ASN A 654 56.09 -53.45 -1.06
C ASN A 654 57.59 -53.14 -1.02
#